data_AF-A0A433ULG3-F1
#
_entry.id   AF-A0A433ULG3-F1
#
_cell.length_a   1.000
_cell.length_b   1.000
_cell.length_c   1.000
_cell.angle_alpha   90.00
_cell.angle_beta   90.00
_cell.angle_gamma   90.00
#
_symmetry.space_group_name_H-M   'P 1'
#
loop_
_entity.id
_entity.type
_entity.pdbx_description
1 polymer ?
#
loop_
_entity_poly.entity_id
_entity_poly.type
_entity_poly.pdbx_seq_one_letter_code
_entity_poly.pdbx_strand_id
1 'polypeptide(L)'
;MIDENFSANNQETEQENATSTPDISAASEEKNQLQSSSTQGKIAVNQVTSEKEIGVTTTPTNLHQERSSKIPNKGLDDINAASADVSSKNPFNKKGTSHKGGKGEFPNQSPTEEDKEKNKYKDIPDNILETWRERYQKEIEHLDKNYNKLREEIEGLDEDYNETDSQSQKRTLKKKIEKLESESQQVKEKLEQREEETEKIKDELNKRNATKNKNHEQSHKNDSSEIEIISATTLFKEDQDIENTVFYVATLFPGLNAQDFKRVVGLLLKGRKKSIPVNTPVFNNDIRFGNSANNHPNGGGGNIGVGFQPGIGVPLNNAGAFPNYQFQSHTPFIEEAKTKELTEIWQESFDKPDQYLKKCHLKVERQDGKQVITFSHPELRENFIAYFESEQIFYFEQQLQRTQELDLLLDSSQEVADNAINIAVKTAVYSPNNYAEDWLIELLIKIADEDEKKQDILLERLSRLIYRLQIEPEYLHSETIAQKFLDRLISPQYRKLAFSIIRYLIYLHLRTGLLGMQSARNILNWLRQLLDSEDLEQEEDEINNKYSDIKSDIYNLLEETLWQSGFHLYIYELLEILKEWLPEKDTSPARYSPSNIAGLLLLFAYCGETTLKLDLKWYGKGYYVYPLFAPLKGSPDSNVNEEFDTLVSWLLYPSQNGDLAVKYVLEMLEIDENNPLETIGFFIAEWFVIIWGFKDEEPEKEALNLFDNLLRRIILIASRSQQRQITERWTELTEEYLDKSVQYEESGNKELKKEFIIRRKLLRELKKRFKALQQENLESN
;
A
#
# COMPACT_ATOMS: atom_id res chain seq x y z
N MET A 1 40.38 29.76 -24.77
CA MET A 1 41.55 30.46 -25.34
C MET A 1 42.76 30.08 -24.51
N ILE A 2 43.66 29.34 -25.16
CA ILE A 2 45.04 28.97 -24.79
C ILE A 2 45.20 27.77 -23.83
N ASP A 3 45.67 26.70 -24.49
CA ASP A 3 46.22 25.41 -24.10
C ASP A 3 47.48 25.50 -23.18
N GLU A 4 47.80 24.44 -22.44
CA GLU A 4 48.83 23.46 -22.86
C GLU A 4 49.17 22.42 -21.77
N ASN A 5 49.42 21.22 -22.29
CA ASN A 5 49.85 19.99 -21.65
C ASN A 5 51.24 20.06 -20.98
N PHE A 6 51.49 19.19 -20.01
CA PHE A 6 52.81 18.57 -19.84
C PHE A 6 52.70 17.09 -19.45
N SER A 7 53.33 16.25 -20.27
CA SER A 7 53.44 14.79 -20.15
C SER A 7 54.67 14.35 -19.35
N ALA A 8 54.51 13.14 -18.79
CA ALA A 8 55.48 12.04 -18.69
C ALA A 8 56.72 12.14 -17.80
N ASN A 9 56.88 11.12 -16.94
CA ASN A 9 58.10 10.31 -16.97
C ASN A 9 57.85 8.85 -16.51
N ASN A 10 58.26 7.91 -17.37
CA ASN A 10 58.38 6.47 -17.15
C ASN A 10 59.65 6.14 -16.35
N GLN A 11 59.66 4.99 -15.67
CA GLN A 11 60.84 4.11 -15.66
C GLN A 11 60.46 2.63 -15.50
N GLU A 12 60.92 1.84 -16.47
CA GLU A 12 60.84 0.40 -16.63
C GLU A 12 61.94 -0.34 -15.85
N THR A 13 61.73 -1.64 -15.64
CA THR A 13 62.73 -2.75 -15.78
C THR A 13 61.94 -4.06 -15.66
N GLU A 14 61.52 -4.73 -16.74
CA GLU A 14 62.23 -5.61 -17.69
C GLU A 14 62.86 -6.91 -17.12
N GLN A 15 62.64 -7.96 -17.94
CA GLN A 15 63.36 -9.24 -18.14
C GLN A 15 62.77 -10.52 -17.53
N GLU A 16 62.67 -11.67 -18.23
CA GLU A 16 62.70 -12.03 -19.67
C GLU A 16 62.55 -13.57 -19.78
N ASN A 17 62.18 -14.03 -20.98
CA ASN A 17 62.49 -15.34 -21.62
C ASN A 17 61.68 -16.61 -21.27
N ALA A 18 61.39 -17.54 -22.19
CA ALA A 18 61.32 -17.55 -23.67
C ALA A 18 60.74 -18.91 -24.16
N THR A 19 60.08 -18.84 -25.32
CA THR A 19 60.03 -19.80 -26.46
C THR A 19 59.83 -21.32 -26.29
N SER A 20 58.81 -21.88 -26.97
CA SER A 20 58.98 -22.57 -28.28
C SER A 20 57.71 -23.31 -28.77
N THR A 21 57.33 -23.09 -30.03
CA THR A 21 56.52 -23.96 -30.91
C THR A 21 57.45 -24.78 -31.82
N PRO A 22 57.02 -25.92 -32.41
CA PRO A 22 56.52 -25.89 -33.80
C PRO A 22 55.45 -26.96 -34.20
N ASP A 23 54.42 -26.50 -34.90
CA ASP A 23 53.98 -26.82 -36.28
C ASP A 23 54.06 -28.24 -36.96
N ILE A 24 53.00 -28.53 -37.74
CA ILE A 24 52.89 -29.29 -39.02
C ILE A 24 52.48 -30.81 -39.06
N SER A 25 51.21 -31.01 -39.47
CA SER A 25 50.61 -31.87 -40.54
C SER A 25 50.55 -33.42 -40.54
N ALA A 26 49.35 -33.89 -40.95
CA ALA A 26 49.03 -34.86 -42.02
C ALA A 26 48.72 -36.35 -41.74
N ALA A 27 47.46 -36.71 -42.05
CA ALA A 27 46.98 -37.80 -42.94
C ALA A 27 46.74 -39.25 -42.46
N SER A 28 45.72 -39.84 -43.11
CA SER A 28 45.27 -41.26 -43.26
C SER A 28 44.51 -41.90 -42.10
N GLU A 29 43.21 -42.26 -42.22
CA GLU A 29 42.54 -43.32 -43.02
C GLU A 29 42.89 -44.77 -42.61
N GLU A 30 41.92 -45.48 -41.98
CA GLU A 30 41.48 -46.88 -42.21
C GLU A 30 40.56 -47.33 -41.04
N LYS A 31 39.24 -47.49 -41.21
CA LYS A 31 38.49 -48.71 -41.59
C LYS A 31 38.81 -50.00 -40.79
N ASN A 32 37.86 -50.41 -39.92
CA ASN A 32 37.13 -51.70 -39.90
C ASN A 32 36.57 -52.00 -38.49
N GLN A 33 35.25 -52.08 -38.30
CA GLN A 33 34.39 -53.29 -38.43
C GLN A 33 34.57 -54.30 -37.26
N LEU A 34 33.56 -54.46 -36.37
CA LEU A 34 32.68 -55.64 -36.26
C LEU A 34 31.76 -55.64 -35.00
N GLN A 35 30.50 -56.07 -35.23
CA GLN A 35 29.58 -56.89 -34.40
C GLN A 35 29.05 -56.34 -33.05
N SER A 36 27.77 -56.01 -32.90
CA SER A 36 26.53 -56.83 -32.86
C SER A 36 26.41 -57.77 -31.65
N SER A 37 25.45 -57.51 -30.76
CA SER A 37 24.59 -58.58 -30.21
C SER A 37 23.28 -58.02 -29.65
N SER A 38 22.20 -58.39 -30.32
CA SER A 38 20.83 -58.43 -29.84
C SER A 38 20.66 -59.62 -28.90
N THR A 39 19.94 -59.47 -27.78
CA THR A 39 19.34 -60.63 -27.10
C THR A 39 17.88 -60.32 -26.76
N GLN A 40 16.99 -61.06 -27.43
CA GLN A 40 15.58 -61.23 -27.08
C GLN A 40 15.46 -62.18 -25.88
N GLY A 41 14.52 -61.91 -24.99
CA GLY A 41 13.98 -62.87 -24.03
C GLY A 41 12.45 -62.80 -24.00
N LYS A 42 11.80 -63.74 -24.69
CA LYS A 42 10.38 -64.09 -24.55
C LYS A 42 10.19 -65.01 -23.34
N ILE A 43 8.98 -65.01 -22.74
CA ILE A 43 8.15 -66.17 -22.31
C ILE A 43 6.87 -65.57 -21.67
N ALA A 44 5.74 -65.58 -22.39
CA ALA A 44 4.58 -66.52 -22.32
C ALA A 44 3.47 -65.98 -21.38
N VAL A 45 2.35 -65.46 -21.90
CA VAL A 45 1.16 -66.16 -22.43
C VAL A 45 0.45 -67.02 -21.39
N ASN A 46 -0.75 -66.56 -20.97
CA ASN A 46 -1.93 -67.40 -20.84
C ASN A 46 -3.19 -66.56 -21.10
N GLN A 47 -3.83 -66.84 -22.23
CA GLN A 47 -5.22 -66.47 -22.53
C GLN A 47 -6.12 -67.61 -22.06
N VAL A 48 -7.24 -67.26 -21.41
CA VAL A 48 -8.48 -68.03 -21.50
C VAL A 48 -9.62 -67.04 -21.75
N THR A 49 -10.29 -67.27 -22.87
CA THR A 49 -11.47 -66.60 -23.41
C THR A 49 -12.77 -67.01 -22.69
N SER A 50 -13.70 -66.07 -22.53
CA SER A 50 -15.12 -66.33 -22.81
C SER A 50 -15.88 -65.02 -23.01
N GLU A 51 -16.54 -64.94 -24.17
CA GLU A 51 -17.44 -63.89 -24.64
C GLU A 51 -18.70 -63.74 -23.76
N LYS A 52 -19.19 -62.50 -23.61
CA LYS A 52 -20.59 -62.16 -23.93
C LYS A 52 -20.83 -60.64 -23.90
N GLU A 53 -21.48 -60.17 -24.96
CA GLU A 53 -22.06 -58.84 -25.14
C GLU A 53 -23.00 -58.45 -23.99
N ILE A 54 -23.02 -57.16 -23.63
CA ILE A 54 -24.20 -56.27 -23.48
C ILE A 54 -23.65 -54.87 -23.16
N GLY A 55 -24.04 -53.88 -23.96
CA GLY A 55 -23.66 -52.48 -23.75
C GLY A 55 -24.42 -51.85 -22.58
N VAL A 56 -23.72 -51.06 -21.77
CA VAL A 56 -24.29 -50.01 -20.90
C VAL A 56 -23.26 -48.89 -20.76
N THR A 57 -23.71 -47.68 -21.04
CA THR A 57 -23.08 -46.38 -20.84
C THR A 57 -22.62 -46.17 -19.39
N THR A 58 -21.36 -45.80 -19.19
CA THR A 58 -20.84 -45.33 -17.90
C THR A 58 -20.48 -43.85 -17.97
N THR A 59 -21.27 -43.04 -17.28
CA THR A 59 -20.95 -41.70 -16.77
C THR A 59 -19.73 -41.73 -15.85
N PRO A 60 -18.87 -40.70 -15.81
CA PRO A 60 -17.91 -40.54 -14.73
C PRO A 60 -18.53 -39.76 -13.56
N THR A 61 -18.23 -40.30 -12.38
CA THR A 61 -18.72 -39.92 -11.06
C THR A 61 -17.91 -38.78 -10.45
N ASN A 62 -18.62 -37.93 -9.72
CA ASN A 62 -18.13 -36.92 -8.77
C ASN A 62 -16.90 -37.35 -7.94
N LEU A 63 -15.94 -36.43 -7.80
CA LEU A 63 -14.97 -36.37 -6.70
C LEU A 63 -15.06 -34.98 -6.03
N HIS A 64 -15.95 -34.89 -5.04
CA HIS A 64 -15.91 -33.88 -3.99
C HIS A 64 -15.66 -34.61 -2.66
N GLN A 65 -14.50 -34.35 -2.05
CA GLN A 65 -14.22 -34.56 -0.63
C GLN A 65 -13.34 -33.39 -0.17
N GLU A 66 -13.93 -32.43 0.54
CA GLU A 66 -13.85 -32.30 2.00
C GLU A 66 -12.44 -31.99 2.54
N ARG A 67 -12.16 -30.70 2.76
CA ARG A 67 -11.42 -30.22 3.94
C ARG A 67 -12.20 -29.08 4.59
N SER A 68 -13.06 -29.47 5.53
CA SER A 68 -13.72 -28.56 6.48
C SER A 68 -12.85 -28.48 7.73
N SER A 69 -12.17 -27.34 7.95
CA SER A 69 -11.59 -26.98 9.24
C SER A 69 -12.51 -25.99 9.95
N LYS A 70 -13.07 -26.46 11.07
CA LYS A 70 -13.93 -25.76 12.01
C LYS A 70 -13.28 -24.48 12.57
N ILE A 71 -13.98 -23.36 12.50
CA ILE A 71 -13.85 -22.23 13.45
C ILE A 71 -15.28 -21.90 13.95
N PRO A 72 -15.50 -21.73 15.28
CA PRO A 72 -16.85 -21.63 15.84
C PRO A 72 -17.40 -20.19 15.78
N ASN A 73 -18.61 -20.03 15.24
CA ASN A 73 -19.42 -18.82 15.41
C ASN A 73 -20.17 -18.90 16.76
N LYS A 74 -19.79 -18.02 17.69
CA LYS A 74 -20.64 -17.42 18.74
C LYS A 74 -20.60 -15.92 18.43
N GLY A 75 -21.67 -15.14 18.32
CA GLY A 75 -23.02 -15.19 18.85
C GLY A 75 -23.33 -13.75 19.27
N LEU A 76 -24.26 -13.07 18.63
CA LEU A 76 -24.74 -11.74 19.03
C LEU A 76 -26.13 -11.49 18.40
N ASP A 77 -27.11 -12.20 18.94
CA ASP A 77 -28.49 -11.72 19.02
C ASP A 77 -28.66 -11.10 20.40
N ASP A 78 -28.98 -9.80 20.47
CA ASP A 78 -30.05 -9.25 21.30
C ASP A 78 -30.02 -7.71 21.28
N ILE A 79 -31.20 -7.13 21.53
CA ILE A 79 -31.52 -5.72 21.83
C ILE A 79 -31.99 -4.89 20.60
N ASN A 80 -33.24 -5.08 20.17
CA ASN A 80 -34.35 -4.21 20.61
C ASN A 80 -35.66 -4.50 19.84
N ALA A 81 -36.69 -4.89 20.61
CA ALA A 81 -38.10 -4.84 20.23
C ALA A 81 -38.87 -4.07 21.31
N ALA A 82 -40.03 -3.52 20.91
CA ALA A 82 -41.03 -2.74 21.65
C ALA A 82 -40.82 -1.20 21.54
N SER A 83 -41.74 -0.38 21.00
CA SER A 83 -43.17 -0.50 20.70
C SER A 83 -43.50 0.54 19.60
N ALA A 84 -44.30 0.29 18.55
CA ALA A 84 -45.78 0.18 18.53
C ALA A 84 -46.46 1.32 19.30
N ASP A 85 -47.46 2.06 18.82
CA ASP A 85 -48.24 2.16 17.59
C ASP A 85 -49.16 3.40 17.82
N VAL A 86 -49.99 3.78 16.84
CA VAL A 86 -51.26 4.51 16.93
C VAL A 86 -51.40 5.63 15.86
N SER A 87 -52.04 5.16 14.79
CA SER A 87 -52.92 5.83 13.84
C SER A 87 -53.82 6.95 14.39
N SER A 88 -54.00 8.03 13.62
CA SER A 88 -55.28 8.36 12.93
C SER A 88 -55.58 9.87 12.78
N LYS A 89 -55.91 10.24 11.53
CA LYS A 89 -56.98 11.16 11.06
C LYS A 89 -57.12 12.60 11.63
N ASN A 90 -56.92 13.55 10.71
CA ASN A 90 -57.55 14.90 10.52
C ASN A 90 -58.90 15.14 11.23
N PRO A 91 -59.28 16.38 11.64
CA PRO A 91 -59.64 17.47 10.69
C PRO A 91 -59.53 18.96 11.15
N PHE A 92 -59.64 19.90 10.18
CA PHE A 92 -60.18 21.29 10.21
C PHE A 92 -60.06 22.17 11.49
N ASN A 93 -59.55 23.41 11.39
CA ASN A 93 -60.35 24.64 11.13
C ASN A 93 -59.53 25.97 11.22
N LYS A 94 -60.08 26.99 10.56
CA LYS A 94 -59.64 28.36 10.25
C LYS A 94 -59.34 29.30 11.43
N LYS A 95 -58.41 30.25 11.20
CA LYS A 95 -58.56 31.75 11.24
C LYS A 95 -57.17 32.38 11.01
N GLY A 96 -56.96 33.19 9.95
CA GLY A 96 -56.99 34.68 9.98
C GLY A 96 -55.72 35.23 10.67
N THR A 97 -54.83 36.05 10.10
CA THR A 97 -55.00 37.22 9.22
C THR A 97 -53.64 37.68 8.66
N SER A 98 -53.63 38.09 7.38
CA SER A 98 -52.87 39.20 6.77
C SER A 98 -51.52 39.64 7.39
N HIS A 99 -50.41 39.51 6.64
CA HIS A 99 -49.59 40.66 6.24
C HIS A 99 -48.69 40.34 5.02
N LYS A 100 -48.32 41.43 4.35
CA LYS A 100 -47.84 41.58 2.98
C LYS A 100 -46.42 41.03 2.72
N GLY A 101 -46.24 40.51 1.50
CA GLY A 101 -45.25 41.03 0.56
C GLY A 101 -43.81 40.55 0.70
N GLY A 102 -43.42 39.58 -0.13
CA GLY A 102 -42.03 39.26 -0.44
C GLY A 102 -41.96 38.15 -1.48
N LYS A 103 -42.00 38.51 -2.77
CA LYS A 103 -41.64 37.58 -3.85
C LYS A 103 -40.12 37.37 -3.77
N GLY A 104 -39.70 36.20 -3.32
CA GLY A 104 -38.37 35.66 -3.56
C GLY A 104 -38.52 34.44 -4.47
N GLU A 105 -38.24 34.62 -5.75
CA GLU A 105 -37.99 33.50 -6.67
C GLU A 105 -36.66 32.85 -6.23
N PHE A 106 -36.69 31.57 -5.85
CA PHE A 106 -35.49 30.76 -5.73
C PHE A 106 -35.14 30.22 -7.12
N PRO A 107 -33.98 30.56 -7.72
CA PRO A 107 -33.53 29.87 -8.91
C PRO A 107 -32.92 28.53 -8.47
N ASN A 108 -33.55 27.45 -8.89
CA ASN A 108 -32.98 26.11 -8.83
C ASN A 108 -32.06 25.97 -10.06
N GLN A 109 -30.80 26.36 -9.94
CA GLN A 109 -29.76 26.10 -10.95
C GLN A 109 -28.79 25.08 -10.40
N SER A 110 -28.65 23.96 -11.11
CA SER A 110 -27.59 22.98 -10.90
C SER A 110 -26.22 23.65 -11.04
N PRO A 111 -25.20 23.29 -10.23
CA PRO A 111 -23.88 23.90 -10.32
C PRO A 111 -23.31 23.73 -11.72
N THR A 112 -22.80 24.81 -12.30
CA THR A 112 -22.07 24.77 -13.58
C THR A 112 -20.74 24.04 -13.42
N GLU A 113 -20.10 23.57 -14.50
CA GLU A 113 -18.77 22.94 -14.39
C GLU A 113 -17.72 23.88 -13.78
N GLU A 114 -17.81 25.18 -14.03
CA GLU A 114 -17.00 26.18 -13.33
C GLU A 114 -17.23 26.19 -11.80
N ASP A 115 -18.46 25.93 -11.34
CA ASP A 115 -18.77 25.88 -9.90
C ASP A 115 -18.27 24.59 -9.24
N LYS A 116 -18.17 23.49 -10.01
CA LYS A 116 -17.53 22.24 -9.57
C LYS A 116 -16.01 22.40 -9.51
N GLU A 117 -15.42 23.07 -10.49
CA GLU A 117 -13.98 23.28 -10.57
C GLU A 117 -13.49 24.28 -9.50
N LYS A 118 -14.26 25.35 -9.23
CA LYS A 118 -13.98 26.30 -8.14
C LYS A 118 -14.05 25.68 -6.74
N ASN A 119 -14.74 24.54 -6.58
CA ASN A 119 -14.79 23.81 -5.31
C ASN A 119 -13.69 22.75 -5.15
N LYS A 120 -12.93 22.39 -6.21
CA LYS A 120 -11.92 21.30 -6.16
C LYS A 120 -10.90 21.50 -5.03
N TYR A 121 -10.50 22.74 -4.76
CA TYR A 121 -9.45 23.06 -3.79
C TYR A 121 -9.99 23.52 -2.43
N LYS A 122 -11.28 23.82 -2.32
CA LYS A 122 -11.86 24.58 -1.20
C LYS A 122 -11.75 23.88 0.16
N ASP A 123 -11.83 22.56 0.18
CA ASP A 123 -11.82 21.75 1.42
C ASP A 123 -10.43 21.20 1.77
N ILE A 124 -9.41 21.50 0.96
CA ILE A 124 -8.05 20.96 1.12
C ILE A 124 -7.24 21.88 2.05
N PRO A 125 -6.58 21.37 3.11
CA PRO A 125 -5.70 22.17 3.98
C PRO A 125 -4.55 22.88 3.25
N ASP A 126 -4.13 24.06 3.74
CA ASP A 126 -3.10 24.89 3.09
C ASP A 126 -1.74 24.20 2.96
N ASN A 127 -1.32 23.42 3.96
CA ASN A 127 -0.07 22.65 3.91
C ASN A 127 -0.10 21.58 2.79
N ILE A 128 -1.26 20.98 2.54
CA ILE A 128 -1.44 20.02 1.45
C ILE A 128 -1.43 20.75 0.09
N LEU A 129 -2.08 21.91 -0.02
CA LEU A 129 -2.02 22.74 -1.23
C LEU A 129 -0.58 23.20 -1.54
N GLU A 130 0.20 23.57 -0.54
CA GLU A 130 1.61 23.95 -0.69
C GLU A 130 2.45 22.76 -1.20
N THR A 131 2.24 21.57 -0.59
CA THR A 131 2.89 20.32 -1.02
C THR A 131 2.53 19.97 -2.47
N TRP A 132 1.26 20.16 -2.86
CA TRP A 132 0.82 19.92 -4.23
C TRP A 132 1.45 20.90 -5.22
N ARG A 133 1.55 22.18 -4.85
CA ARG A 133 2.22 23.21 -5.65
C ARG A 133 3.69 22.86 -5.88
N GLU A 134 4.42 22.50 -4.82
CA GLU A 134 5.83 22.11 -4.91
C GLU A 134 6.03 20.85 -5.75
N ARG A 135 5.13 19.87 -5.60
CA ARG A 135 5.13 18.66 -6.42
C ARG A 135 4.91 18.98 -7.91
N TYR A 136 3.90 19.77 -8.24
CA TYR A 136 3.61 20.15 -9.63
C TYR A 136 4.73 20.99 -10.23
N GLN A 137 5.39 21.83 -9.44
CA GLN A 137 6.57 22.57 -9.89
C GLN A 137 7.71 21.63 -10.31
N LYS A 138 8.00 20.60 -9.51
CA LYS A 138 8.99 19.57 -9.86
C LYS A 138 8.57 18.76 -11.11
N GLU A 139 7.28 18.47 -11.26
CA GLU A 139 6.74 17.77 -12.44
C GLU A 139 6.89 18.62 -13.71
N ILE A 140 6.63 19.94 -13.62
CA ILE A 140 6.87 20.90 -14.71
C ILE A 140 8.36 20.91 -15.09
N GLU A 141 9.28 20.98 -14.13
CA GLU A 141 10.73 20.94 -14.39
C GLU A 141 11.16 19.66 -15.11
N HIS A 142 10.62 18.51 -14.68
CA HIS A 142 10.89 17.22 -15.32
C HIS A 142 10.31 17.15 -16.74
N LEU A 143 9.06 17.58 -16.93
CA LEU A 143 8.40 17.61 -18.24
C LEU A 143 9.13 18.55 -19.21
N ASP A 144 9.59 19.70 -18.73
CA ASP A 144 10.35 20.66 -19.53
C ASP A 144 11.70 20.06 -19.98
N LYS A 145 12.43 19.41 -19.05
CA LYS A 145 13.67 18.70 -19.39
C LYS A 145 13.43 17.58 -20.41
N ASN A 146 12.35 16.81 -20.27
CA ASN A 146 12.01 15.75 -21.20
C ASN A 146 11.62 16.29 -22.58
N TYR A 147 10.82 17.36 -22.62
CA TYR A 147 10.44 18.05 -23.85
C TYR A 147 11.67 18.57 -24.60
N ASN A 148 12.60 19.22 -23.90
CA ASN A 148 13.85 19.71 -24.48
C ASN A 148 14.73 18.58 -25.02
N LYS A 149 14.84 17.47 -24.28
CA LYS A 149 15.59 16.28 -24.74
C LYS A 149 14.98 15.67 -26.01
N LEU A 150 13.65 15.53 -26.07
CA LEU A 150 12.98 15.02 -27.26
C LEU A 150 13.21 15.95 -28.46
N ARG A 151 13.19 17.26 -28.22
CA ARG A 151 13.46 18.26 -29.26
C ARG A 151 14.90 18.18 -29.80
N GLU A 152 15.88 18.02 -28.93
CA GLU A 152 17.29 17.81 -29.32
C GLU A 152 17.46 16.51 -30.14
N GLU A 153 16.79 15.42 -29.76
CA GLU A 153 16.83 14.17 -30.52
C GLU A 153 16.18 14.30 -31.91
N ILE A 154 15.05 15.01 -32.00
CA ILE A 154 14.40 15.31 -33.28
C ILE A 154 15.35 16.12 -34.18
N GLU A 155 15.99 17.16 -33.64
CA GLU A 155 16.92 18.01 -34.40
C GLU A 155 18.12 17.21 -34.94
N GLY A 156 18.72 16.33 -34.10
CA GLY A 156 19.81 15.45 -34.55
C GLY A 156 19.38 14.45 -35.63
N LEU A 157 18.16 13.89 -35.53
CA LEU A 157 17.63 12.99 -36.57
C LEU A 157 17.29 13.72 -37.87
N ASP A 158 16.88 14.98 -37.79
CA ASP A 158 16.65 15.82 -38.96
C ASP A 158 17.97 16.14 -39.68
N GLU A 159 19.06 16.37 -38.95
CA GLU A 159 20.41 16.48 -39.52
C GLU A 159 20.81 15.18 -40.26
N ASP A 160 20.70 14.03 -39.59
CA ASP A 160 20.96 12.71 -40.19
C ASP A 160 20.09 12.45 -41.44
N TYR A 161 18.83 12.87 -41.40
CA TYR A 161 17.89 12.73 -42.52
C TYR A 161 18.32 13.57 -43.74
N ASN A 162 18.88 14.76 -43.51
CA ASN A 162 19.37 15.64 -44.55
C ASN A 162 20.72 15.20 -45.13
N GLU A 163 21.59 14.58 -44.32
CA GLU A 163 22.92 14.13 -44.73
C GLU A 163 22.94 12.79 -45.48
N THR A 164 22.00 11.88 -45.21
CA THR A 164 21.99 10.58 -45.90
C THR A 164 21.54 10.70 -47.36
N ASP A 165 22.19 9.98 -48.28
CA ASP A 165 21.75 9.84 -49.67
C ASP A 165 20.82 8.62 -49.89
N SER A 166 20.70 7.74 -48.90
CA SER A 166 19.92 6.51 -49.02
C SER A 166 18.42 6.75 -48.82
N GLN A 167 17.63 6.52 -49.87
CA GLN A 167 16.18 6.68 -49.81
C GLN A 167 15.50 5.74 -48.80
N SER A 168 16.09 4.55 -48.55
CA SER A 168 15.58 3.63 -47.52
C SER A 168 15.82 4.16 -46.12
N GLN A 169 17.01 4.74 -45.85
CA GLN A 169 17.33 5.32 -44.55
C GLN A 169 16.46 6.57 -44.28
N LYS A 170 16.25 7.42 -45.29
CA LYS A 170 15.32 8.57 -45.18
C LYS A 170 13.92 8.16 -44.73
N ARG A 171 13.37 7.06 -45.27
CA ARG A 171 12.04 6.58 -44.86
C ARG A 171 12.01 6.12 -43.41
N THR A 172 13.07 5.47 -42.93
CA THR A 172 13.18 5.04 -41.54
C THR A 172 13.33 6.22 -40.58
N LEU A 173 14.23 7.15 -40.88
CA LEU A 173 14.45 8.36 -40.08
C LEU A 173 13.19 9.22 -40.00
N LYS A 174 12.50 9.43 -41.13
CA LYS A 174 11.24 10.16 -41.18
C LYS A 174 10.18 9.59 -40.24
N LYS A 175 9.99 8.27 -40.23
CA LYS A 175 9.05 7.61 -39.30
C LYS A 175 9.45 7.79 -37.84
N LYS A 176 10.76 7.81 -37.55
CA LYS A 176 11.27 8.03 -36.19
C LYS A 176 11.03 9.47 -35.74
N ILE A 177 11.27 10.45 -36.63
CA ILE A 177 10.97 11.87 -36.40
C ILE A 177 9.47 12.07 -36.15
N GLU A 178 8.59 11.58 -37.03
CA GLU A 178 7.12 11.70 -36.85
C GLU A 178 6.64 11.10 -35.52
N LYS A 179 7.25 9.99 -35.08
CA LYS A 179 6.95 9.38 -33.78
C LYS A 179 7.39 10.28 -32.62
N LEU A 180 8.62 10.78 -32.64
CA LEU A 180 9.15 11.64 -31.58
C LEU A 180 8.44 13.00 -31.53
N GLU A 181 8.02 13.55 -32.66
CA GLU A 181 7.19 14.76 -32.72
C GLU A 181 5.84 14.57 -32.02
N SER A 182 5.20 13.41 -32.24
CA SER A 182 3.96 13.05 -31.54
C SER A 182 4.18 12.91 -30.03
N GLU A 183 5.28 12.29 -29.60
CA GLU A 183 5.62 12.16 -28.17
C GLU A 183 5.92 13.54 -27.54
N SER A 184 6.67 14.39 -28.25
CA SER A 184 7.00 15.76 -27.82
C SER A 184 5.74 16.62 -27.64
N GLN A 185 4.79 16.52 -28.56
CA GLN A 185 3.51 17.23 -28.47
C GLN A 185 2.67 16.79 -27.26
N GLN A 186 2.64 15.48 -26.96
CA GLN A 186 1.97 14.98 -25.76
C GLN A 186 2.62 15.47 -24.46
N VAL A 187 3.97 15.52 -24.40
CA VAL A 187 4.69 16.05 -23.24
C VAL A 187 4.39 17.53 -23.05
N LYS A 188 4.33 18.30 -24.16
CA LYS A 188 4.00 19.73 -24.12
C LYS A 188 2.59 20.00 -23.58
N GLU A 189 1.59 19.26 -24.04
CA GLU A 189 0.21 19.40 -23.55
C GLU A 189 0.10 19.09 -22.05
N LYS A 190 0.82 18.08 -21.56
CA LYS A 190 0.91 17.78 -20.13
C LYS A 190 1.59 18.90 -19.34
N LEU A 191 2.65 19.49 -19.89
CA LEU A 191 3.35 20.62 -19.28
C LEU A 191 2.41 21.81 -19.11
N GLU A 192 1.69 22.21 -20.17
CA GLU A 192 0.73 23.32 -20.12
C GLU A 192 -0.40 23.07 -19.09
N GLN A 193 -0.93 21.84 -19.02
CA GLN A 193 -1.92 21.46 -18.01
C GLN A 193 -1.40 21.59 -16.58
N ARG A 194 -0.14 21.19 -16.31
CA ARG A 194 0.45 21.28 -14.98
C ARG A 194 0.75 22.72 -14.56
N GLU A 195 1.20 23.55 -15.50
CA GLU A 195 1.38 24.99 -15.26
C GLU A 195 0.05 25.65 -14.88
N GLU A 196 -1.04 25.33 -15.58
CA GLU A 196 -2.38 25.84 -15.26
C GLU A 196 -2.87 25.38 -13.88
N GLU A 197 -2.70 24.10 -13.53
CA GLU A 197 -3.07 23.59 -12.21
C GLU A 197 -2.27 24.26 -11.08
N THR A 198 -0.97 24.50 -11.30
CA THR A 198 -0.08 25.15 -10.34
C THR A 198 -0.51 26.60 -10.07
N GLU A 199 -0.86 27.35 -11.13
CA GLU A 199 -1.33 28.74 -10.96
C GLU A 199 -2.69 28.78 -10.27
N LYS A 200 -3.60 27.84 -10.56
CA LYS A 200 -4.88 27.71 -9.83
C LYS A 200 -4.69 27.48 -8.33
N ILE A 201 -3.74 26.61 -7.93
CA ILE A 201 -3.41 26.36 -6.52
C ILE A 201 -2.84 27.61 -5.85
N LYS A 202 -1.92 28.30 -6.53
CA LYS A 202 -1.31 29.55 -6.04
C LYS A 202 -2.33 30.66 -5.85
N ASP A 203 -3.27 30.82 -6.78
CA ASP A 203 -4.39 31.77 -6.65
C ASP A 203 -5.28 31.45 -5.45
N GLU A 204 -5.56 30.18 -5.20
CA GLU A 204 -6.35 29.75 -4.05
C GLU A 204 -5.63 30.03 -2.72
N LEU A 205 -4.33 29.70 -2.63
CA LEU A 205 -3.49 30.03 -1.46
C LEU A 205 -3.47 31.55 -1.20
N ASN A 206 -3.33 32.36 -2.25
CA ASN A 206 -3.37 33.81 -2.15
C ASN A 206 -4.72 34.33 -1.64
N LYS A 207 -5.84 33.79 -2.12
CA LYS A 207 -7.20 34.14 -1.64
C LYS A 207 -7.38 33.80 -0.16
N ARG A 208 -6.85 32.66 0.29
CA ARG A 208 -6.92 32.22 1.69
C ARG A 208 -6.07 33.08 2.59
N ASN A 209 -4.84 33.39 2.18
CA ASN A 209 -3.96 34.30 2.90
C ASN A 209 -4.57 35.71 3.02
N ALA A 210 -5.20 36.22 1.95
CA ALA A 210 -5.93 37.49 2.01
C ALA A 210 -7.12 37.46 2.98
N THR A 211 -7.82 36.32 3.10
CA THR A 211 -8.94 36.14 4.03
C THR A 211 -8.47 36.00 5.49
N LYS A 212 -7.38 35.27 5.72
CA LYS A 212 -6.70 35.18 7.02
C LYS A 212 -6.24 36.55 7.51
N ASN A 213 -5.62 37.34 6.65
CA ASN A 213 -5.17 38.69 6.98
C ASN A 213 -6.34 39.65 7.31
N LYS A 214 -7.47 39.56 6.59
CA LYS A 214 -8.69 40.34 6.91
C LYS A 214 -9.31 39.96 8.25
N ASN A 215 -9.35 38.66 8.57
CA ASN A 215 -9.83 38.19 9.87
C ASN A 215 -8.89 38.60 11.01
N HIS A 216 -7.59 38.67 10.74
CA HIS A 216 -6.57 39.12 11.70
C HIS A 216 -6.65 40.65 11.96
N GLU A 217 -6.89 41.46 10.93
CA GLU A 217 -7.12 42.91 11.06
C GLU A 217 -8.44 43.26 11.77
N GLN A 218 -9.45 42.39 11.70
CA GLN A 218 -10.71 42.56 12.45
C GLN A 218 -10.63 42.08 13.90
N SER A 219 -9.72 41.16 14.26
CA SER A 219 -9.50 40.79 15.67
C SER A 219 -8.55 41.72 16.42
N HIS A 220 -7.69 42.47 15.72
CA HIS A 220 -6.74 43.39 16.35
C HIS A 220 -7.27 44.80 16.68
N LYS A 221 -8.58 45.05 16.54
CA LYS A 221 -9.20 46.29 17.03
C LYS A 221 -9.72 46.25 18.46
N ASN A 222 -9.65 45.11 19.14
CA ASN A 222 -9.99 44.96 20.56
C ASN A 222 -8.99 44.03 21.27
N ASP A 223 -7.73 44.46 21.39
CA ASP A 223 -6.87 44.22 22.57
C ASP A 223 -5.44 44.62 22.23
N SER A 224 -5.15 45.91 22.36
CA SER A 224 -3.77 46.40 22.40
C SER A 224 -3.34 46.48 23.87
N SER A 225 -2.91 45.35 24.42
CA SER A 225 -1.99 45.32 25.54
C SER A 225 -0.88 44.32 25.21
N GLU A 226 0.34 44.86 25.01
CA GLU A 226 1.65 44.19 25.02
C GLU A 226 1.61 42.65 24.94
N ILE A 227 1.59 42.09 23.72
CA ILE A 227 1.78 40.65 23.53
C ILE A 227 3.29 40.41 23.37
N GLU A 228 3.90 39.77 24.36
CA GLU A 228 5.21 39.12 24.20
C GLU A 228 5.18 38.23 22.95
N ILE A 229 6.16 38.40 22.05
CA ILE A 229 6.33 37.52 20.89
C ILE A 229 6.76 36.14 21.43
N ILE A 230 5.79 35.25 21.67
CA ILE A 230 6.05 33.88 22.13
C ILE A 230 6.68 33.10 20.97
N SER A 231 7.87 32.54 21.18
CA SER A 231 8.68 31.81 20.19
C SER A 231 9.28 30.54 20.78
N ALA A 232 9.75 29.62 19.93
CA ALA A 232 10.46 28.43 20.40
C ALA A 232 11.70 28.78 21.26
N THR A 233 12.45 29.81 20.85
CA THR A 233 13.63 30.33 21.56
C THR A 233 13.34 30.88 22.95
N THR A 234 12.12 31.39 23.21
CA THR A 234 11.72 31.92 24.53
C THR A 234 11.12 30.84 25.43
N LEU A 235 10.51 29.82 24.83
CA LEU A 235 9.84 28.72 25.53
C LEU A 235 10.78 27.56 25.90
N PHE A 236 11.73 27.21 25.03
CA PHE A 236 12.69 26.14 25.29
C PHE A 236 13.77 26.61 26.27
N LYS A 237 14.01 25.85 27.35
CA LYS A 237 14.98 26.22 28.40
C LYS A 237 15.81 25.01 28.81
N GLU A 238 17.13 25.16 28.87
CA GLU A 238 18.07 24.05 29.14
C GLU A 238 17.79 23.29 30.45
N ASP A 239 17.18 23.93 31.46
CA ASP A 239 16.87 23.34 32.77
C ASP A 239 15.44 22.76 32.88
N GLN A 240 14.67 22.78 31.80
CA GLN A 240 13.25 22.38 31.75
C GLN A 240 13.01 21.12 30.91
N ASP A 241 13.67 20.02 31.28
CA ASP A 241 13.59 18.74 30.55
C ASP A 241 12.15 18.24 30.26
N ILE A 242 11.22 18.42 31.19
CA ILE A 242 9.84 17.95 31.04
C ILE A 242 9.12 18.79 30.00
N GLU A 243 9.15 20.11 30.14
CA GLU A 243 8.58 21.06 29.19
C GLU A 243 9.19 20.90 27.80
N ASN A 244 10.51 20.77 27.71
CA ASN A 244 11.22 20.53 26.44
C ASN A 244 10.78 19.21 25.78
N THR A 245 10.54 18.16 26.56
CA THR A 245 10.03 16.89 26.04
C THR A 245 8.57 17.03 25.60
N VAL A 246 7.76 17.81 26.32
CA VAL A 246 6.38 18.13 25.94
C VAL A 246 6.33 18.92 24.63
N PHE A 247 7.21 19.90 24.44
CA PHE A 247 7.33 20.62 23.18
C PHE A 247 7.76 19.70 22.04
N TYR A 248 8.75 18.82 22.26
CA TYR A 248 9.16 17.81 21.29
C TYR A 248 7.98 16.91 20.85
N VAL A 249 7.23 16.34 21.81
CA VAL A 249 6.09 15.48 21.51
C VAL A 249 4.98 16.25 20.80
N ALA A 250 4.63 17.45 21.25
CA ALA A 250 3.62 18.28 20.59
C ALA A 250 4.01 18.67 19.16
N THR A 251 5.32 18.73 18.87
CA THR A 251 5.85 19.13 17.56
C THR A 251 5.88 17.94 16.59
N LEU A 252 6.50 16.83 17.00
CA LEU A 252 6.75 15.68 16.13
C LEU A 252 5.71 14.56 16.22
N PHE A 253 4.87 14.55 17.25
CA PHE A 253 3.71 13.66 17.36
C PHE A 253 2.42 14.48 17.35
N PRO A 254 2.09 15.16 16.24
CA PRO A 254 0.82 15.87 16.12
C PRO A 254 -0.38 14.91 16.17
N GLY A 255 -1.52 15.42 16.63
CA GLY A 255 -2.78 14.67 16.59
C GLY A 255 -2.94 13.59 17.66
N LEU A 256 -2.01 13.47 18.61
CA LEU A 256 -2.16 12.53 19.72
C LEU A 256 -3.35 12.90 20.61
N ASN A 257 -4.13 11.89 20.98
CA ASN A 257 -5.11 12.05 22.06
C ASN A 257 -4.38 12.26 23.41
N ALA A 258 -5.11 12.71 24.43
CA ALA A 258 -4.51 13.04 25.72
C ALA A 258 -3.80 11.86 26.40
N GLN A 259 -4.30 10.63 26.22
CA GLN A 259 -3.71 9.43 26.81
C GLN A 259 -2.39 9.07 26.13
N ASP A 260 -2.36 9.05 24.80
CA ASP A 260 -1.14 8.77 24.04
C ASP A 260 -0.10 9.87 24.23
N PHE A 261 -0.51 11.14 24.23
CA PHE A 261 0.40 12.25 24.51
C PHE A 261 1.06 12.11 25.88
N LYS A 262 0.28 11.86 26.94
CA LYS A 262 0.79 11.64 28.29
C LYS A 262 1.80 10.47 28.32
N ARG A 263 1.45 9.37 27.64
CA ARG A 263 2.24 8.14 27.62
C ARG A 263 3.57 8.34 26.88
N VAL A 264 3.55 8.93 25.68
CA VAL A 264 4.75 9.17 24.87
C VAL A 264 5.73 10.10 25.58
N VAL A 265 5.26 11.21 26.17
CA VAL A 265 6.11 12.08 26.99
C VAL A 265 6.74 11.29 28.15
N GLY A 266 5.95 10.46 28.84
CA GLY A 266 6.45 9.62 29.92
C GLY A 266 7.53 8.63 29.47
N LEU A 267 7.34 7.99 28.31
CA LEU A 267 8.33 7.08 27.74
C LEU A 267 9.65 7.80 27.41
N LEU A 268 9.57 8.99 26.80
CA LEU A 268 10.75 9.79 26.47
C LEU A 268 11.46 10.33 27.73
N LEU A 269 10.78 10.50 28.86
CA LEU A 269 11.42 10.91 30.12
C LEU A 269 12.05 9.76 30.92
N LYS A 270 11.77 8.49 30.59
CA LYS A 270 12.12 7.31 31.40
C LYS A 270 13.63 7.17 31.68
N GLY A 271 14.03 7.13 32.96
CA GLY A 271 15.44 7.02 33.35
C GLY A 271 16.22 8.33 33.41
N ARG A 272 15.58 9.48 33.12
CA ARG A 272 16.13 10.80 33.44
C ARG A 272 15.78 11.21 34.87
N LYS A 273 16.70 11.87 35.57
CA LYS A 273 16.55 12.25 36.98
C LYS A 273 16.82 13.74 37.18
N LYS A 274 16.08 14.38 38.07
CA LYS A 274 16.30 15.77 38.49
C LYS A 274 16.44 15.84 40.00
N SER A 275 17.36 16.68 40.46
CA SER A 275 17.52 16.98 41.87
C SER A 275 16.47 18.01 42.28
N ILE A 276 15.64 17.68 43.26
CA ILE A 276 14.59 18.57 43.77
C ILE A 276 14.95 18.95 45.20
N PRO A 277 14.94 20.24 45.57
CA PRO A 277 15.08 20.63 46.97
C PRO A 277 13.86 20.15 47.75
N VAL A 278 14.09 19.30 48.76
CA VAL A 278 13.06 18.87 49.70
C VAL A 278 13.34 19.55 51.03
N ASN A 279 12.35 20.30 51.52
CA ASN A 279 12.40 20.89 52.84
C ASN A 279 12.06 19.82 53.88
N THR A 280 13.08 19.19 54.46
CA THR A 280 12.90 18.29 55.59
C THR A 280 12.91 19.10 56.89
N PRO A 281 11.85 19.02 57.73
CA PRO A 281 11.86 19.69 59.03
C PRO A 281 12.86 19.01 59.96
N VAL A 282 13.82 19.79 60.50
CA VAL A 282 14.76 19.29 61.52
C VAL A 282 14.00 19.11 62.84
N PHE A 283 13.74 17.85 63.22
CA PHE A 283 13.31 17.53 64.57
C PHE A 283 14.54 17.54 65.50
N ASN A 284 14.78 18.65 66.18
CA ASN A 284 15.73 18.72 67.29
C ASN A 284 15.19 17.92 68.50
N ASN A 285 15.47 16.62 68.52
CA ASN A 285 15.34 15.82 69.74
C ASN A 285 16.69 15.80 70.46
N ASP A 286 16.93 16.81 71.30
CA ASP A 286 17.96 16.74 72.35
C ASP A 286 17.45 17.42 73.64
N ILE A 287 16.49 16.76 74.29
CA ILE A 287 16.32 16.88 75.74
C ILE A 287 17.32 15.92 76.38
N ARG A 288 18.37 16.49 76.98
CA ARG A 288 19.32 15.78 77.84
C ARG A 288 18.60 15.15 79.04
N PHE A 289 18.68 13.84 79.16
CA PHE A 289 18.74 13.16 80.46
C PHE A 289 19.96 12.23 80.46
N GLY A 290 20.88 12.49 81.39
CA GLY A 290 22.05 11.66 81.60
C GLY A 290 21.71 10.36 82.33
N ASN A 291 22.37 9.27 81.96
CA ASN A 291 23.32 8.56 82.83
C ASN A 291 23.87 7.30 82.17
N SER A 292 25.20 7.28 82.06
CA SER A 292 26.12 6.23 82.52
C SER A 292 25.77 4.73 82.34
N ALA A 293 26.63 4.11 81.53
CA ALA A 293 27.35 2.84 81.77
C ALA A 293 26.66 1.48 81.53
N ASN A 294 27.23 0.81 80.52
CA ASN A 294 27.76 -0.56 80.50
C ASN A 294 26.86 -1.76 80.13
N ASN A 295 27.42 -2.46 79.13
CA ASN A 295 27.46 -3.91 78.90
C ASN A 295 26.36 -4.58 78.05
N HIS A 296 26.81 -5.04 76.88
CA HIS A 296 26.47 -6.25 76.13
C HIS A 296 26.21 -7.52 76.99
N PRO A 297 25.84 -8.68 76.39
CA PRO A 297 24.94 -8.95 75.25
C PRO A 297 23.99 -10.15 75.52
N ASN A 298 22.90 -10.33 74.75
CA ASN A 298 22.45 -11.62 74.18
C ASN A 298 20.98 -11.61 73.75
N GLY A 299 20.72 -12.28 72.61
CA GLY A 299 19.75 -13.37 72.56
C GLY A 299 18.26 -13.04 72.38
N GLY A 300 17.81 -13.18 71.13
CA GLY A 300 16.80 -14.18 70.79
C GLY A 300 15.33 -13.93 71.11
N GLY A 301 14.55 -13.74 70.03
CA GLY A 301 13.26 -14.40 69.84
C GLY A 301 12.02 -13.68 70.38
N GLY A 302 10.92 -13.75 69.61
CA GLY A 302 9.58 -13.55 70.15
C GLY A 302 8.64 -12.78 69.25
N ASN A 303 7.89 -13.54 68.47
CA ASN A 303 6.80 -13.16 67.57
C ASN A 303 5.52 -12.72 68.33
N ILE A 304 4.49 -12.31 67.56
CA ILE A 304 3.05 -12.09 67.92
C ILE A 304 2.73 -10.64 68.36
N GLY A 305 1.79 -9.88 67.79
CA GLY A 305 0.65 -10.18 66.92
C GLY A 305 -0.68 -9.87 67.65
N VAL A 306 -1.55 -9.06 67.02
CA VAL A 306 -2.99 -8.85 67.33
C VAL A 306 -3.27 -7.98 68.58
N GLY A 307 -4.19 -7.01 68.61
CA GLY A 307 -5.19 -6.47 67.68
C GLY A 307 -6.13 -5.49 68.42
N PHE A 308 -7.18 -5.08 67.71
CA PHE A 308 -8.43 -4.44 68.19
C PHE A 308 -8.50 -2.91 68.43
N GLN A 309 -9.15 -2.26 67.45
CA GLN A 309 -10.14 -1.16 67.50
C GLN A 309 -11.26 -1.36 68.56
N PRO A 310 -12.30 -0.49 68.65
CA PRO A 310 -12.38 0.98 68.69
C PRO A 310 -13.38 1.46 69.80
N GLY A 311 -13.62 2.77 69.95
CA GLY A 311 -14.89 3.21 70.56
C GLY A 311 -14.98 4.66 71.04
N ILE A 312 -15.87 5.45 70.40
CA ILE A 312 -16.93 6.31 70.97
C ILE A 312 -16.51 7.24 72.13
N GLY A 313 -16.71 8.55 72.15
CA GLY A 313 -17.60 9.45 71.43
C GLY A 313 -18.06 10.57 72.38
N VAL A 314 -17.85 11.82 71.96
CA VAL A 314 -18.62 13.05 72.29
C VAL A 314 -18.64 13.56 73.76
N PRO A 315 -19.07 14.82 74.06
CA PRO A 315 -18.17 15.90 74.46
C PRO A 315 -18.59 16.55 75.81
N LEU A 316 -17.84 17.53 76.32
CA LEU A 316 -18.44 18.68 77.03
C LEU A 316 -17.42 19.82 77.28
N ASN A 317 -17.94 21.02 77.04
CA ASN A 317 -17.35 22.34 77.22
C ASN A 317 -16.72 22.56 78.60
N ASN A 318 -15.64 23.35 78.67
CA ASN A 318 -15.76 24.66 79.33
C ASN A 318 -14.61 25.61 79.02
N ALA A 319 -14.99 26.88 78.94
CA ALA A 319 -14.18 28.04 78.62
C ALA A 319 -13.21 28.43 79.75
N GLY A 320 -12.10 29.06 79.36
CA GLY A 320 -11.17 29.74 80.27
C GLY A 320 -10.07 30.42 79.47
N ALA A 321 -10.30 31.69 79.12
CA ALA A 321 -9.35 32.57 78.44
C ALA A 321 -8.07 32.78 79.26
N PHE A 322 -6.91 32.91 78.58
CA PHE A 322 -5.78 33.86 78.83
C PHE A 322 -4.63 33.56 77.81
N PRO A 323 -3.70 34.50 77.55
CA PRO A 323 -3.55 35.14 76.24
C PRO A 323 -2.48 34.56 75.31
N ASN A 324 -2.61 34.96 74.04
CA ASN A 324 -1.62 34.87 72.96
C ASN A 324 -0.17 35.08 73.41
N TYR A 325 0.63 34.02 73.31
CA TYR A 325 2.05 34.10 72.98
C TYR A 325 2.27 33.28 71.71
N GLN A 326 2.31 33.96 70.56
CA GLN A 326 2.85 33.38 69.33
C GLN A 326 4.37 33.21 69.52
N PHE A 327 4.79 32.02 69.92
CA PHE A 327 6.15 31.57 69.64
C PHE A 327 6.19 31.14 68.17
N GLN A 328 6.71 32.01 67.30
CA GLN A 328 7.25 31.58 66.01
C GLN A 328 8.46 30.69 66.31
N SER A 329 8.24 29.38 66.37
CA SER A 329 9.35 28.44 66.26
C SER A 329 9.77 28.42 64.79
N HIS A 330 10.80 29.19 64.45
CA HIS A 330 11.56 28.95 63.23
C HIS A 330 12.25 27.59 63.39
N THR A 331 11.55 26.53 62.98
CA THR A 331 12.17 25.24 62.74
C THR A 331 13.12 25.44 61.56
N PRO A 332 14.44 25.26 61.73
CA PRO A 332 15.35 25.31 60.60
C PRO A 332 15.00 24.13 59.67
N PHE A 333 14.70 24.43 58.42
CA PHE A 333 14.61 23.43 57.36
C PHE A 333 15.99 23.28 56.76
N ILE A 334 16.45 22.04 56.60
CA ILE A 334 17.62 21.77 55.76
C ILE A 334 17.05 21.48 54.37
N GLU A 335 17.53 22.21 53.36
CA GLU A 335 17.29 21.84 51.97
C GLU A 335 18.13 20.59 51.67
N GLU A 336 17.51 19.42 51.74
CA GLU A 336 18.11 18.19 51.24
C GLU A 336 17.69 17.99 49.78
N ALA A 337 18.66 17.92 48.89
CA ALA A 337 18.40 17.70 47.48
C ALA A 337 18.06 16.22 47.25
N LYS A 338 16.78 15.91 47.02
CA LYS A 338 16.32 14.55 46.72
C LYS A 338 16.27 14.36 45.22
N THR A 339 17.00 13.38 44.71
CA THR A 339 16.93 12.99 43.29
C THR A 339 15.63 12.24 43.02
N LYS A 340 14.85 12.71 42.03
CA LYS A 340 13.58 12.11 41.61
C LYS A 340 13.59 11.82 40.11
N GLU A 341 12.88 10.77 39.67
CA GLU A 341 12.73 10.50 38.23
C GLU A 341 11.79 11.49 37.58
N LEU A 342 12.14 11.96 36.37
CA LEU A 342 11.31 12.90 35.62
C LEU A 342 9.94 12.33 35.26
N THR A 343 9.83 11.01 35.09
CA THR A 343 8.57 10.29 34.87
C THR A 343 7.62 10.42 36.05
N GLU A 344 8.15 10.41 37.27
CA GLU A 344 7.39 10.52 38.50
C GLU A 344 6.88 11.96 38.67
N ILE A 345 7.74 12.96 38.40
CA ILE A 345 7.36 14.38 38.35
C ILE A 345 6.30 14.63 37.26
N TRP A 346 6.47 14.01 36.09
CA TRP A 346 5.53 14.11 34.99
C TRP A 346 4.16 13.54 35.38
N GLN A 347 4.11 12.37 36.03
CA GLN A 347 2.85 11.79 36.52
C GLN A 347 2.14 12.72 37.52
N GLU A 348 2.87 13.32 38.45
CA GLU A 348 2.34 14.26 39.45
C GLU A 348 1.85 15.58 38.82
N SER A 349 2.46 16.01 37.72
CA SER A 349 2.03 17.23 37.01
C SER A 349 0.58 17.14 36.46
N PHE A 350 0.02 15.93 36.36
CA PHE A 350 -1.38 15.69 35.97
C PHE A 350 -2.40 15.87 37.09
N ASP A 351 -2.00 16.31 38.29
CA ASP A 351 -2.98 16.76 39.30
C ASP A 351 -3.78 17.97 38.80
N LYS A 352 -3.23 18.75 37.85
CA LYS A 352 -3.89 19.89 37.19
C LYS A 352 -3.52 19.96 35.68
N PRO A 353 -4.05 19.03 34.86
CA PRO A 353 -3.59 18.85 33.47
C PRO A 353 -3.80 20.10 32.60
N ASP A 354 -4.94 20.77 32.74
CA ASP A 354 -5.26 21.97 31.94
C ASP A 354 -4.33 23.14 32.26
N GLN A 355 -3.84 23.26 33.50
CA GLN A 355 -2.88 24.30 33.87
C GLN A 355 -1.51 24.03 33.25
N TYR A 356 -1.12 22.75 33.20
CA TYR A 356 0.16 22.35 32.61
C TYR A 356 0.15 22.50 31.08
N LEU A 357 -0.94 22.10 30.41
CA LEU A 357 -1.09 22.31 28.98
C LEU A 357 -1.07 23.80 28.64
N LYS A 358 -1.81 24.64 29.38
CA LYS A 358 -1.77 26.10 29.20
C LYS A 358 -0.37 26.68 29.39
N LYS A 359 0.40 26.20 30.38
CA LYS A 359 1.80 26.60 30.59
C LYS A 359 2.66 26.31 29.36
N CYS A 360 2.41 25.20 28.67
CA CYS A 360 3.13 24.80 27.46
C CYS A 360 2.48 25.35 26.18
N HIS A 361 1.56 26.31 26.27
CA HIS A 361 0.77 26.81 25.13
C HIS A 361 0.08 25.70 24.35
N LEU A 362 -0.33 24.62 25.00
CA LEU A 362 -1.07 23.50 24.41
C LEU A 362 -2.55 23.57 24.78
N LYS A 363 -3.41 23.09 23.89
CA LYS A 363 -4.86 22.96 24.09
C LYS A 363 -5.34 21.61 23.58
N VAL A 364 -6.49 21.17 24.10
CA VAL A 364 -7.25 20.07 23.52
C VAL A 364 -8.19 20.64 22.47
N GLU A 365 -8.08 20.16 21.24
CA GLU A 365 -8.92 20.56 20.11
C GLU A 365 -9.65 19.34 19.54
N ARG A 366 -10.82 19.56 18.94
CA ARG A 366 -11.55 18.50 18.25
C ARG A 366 -11.17 18.50 16.77
N GLN A 367 -10.50 17.46 16.32
CA GLN A 367 -10.12 17.25 14.91
C GLN A 367 -10.68 15.89 14.46
N ASP A 368 -11.40 15.88 13.33
CA ASP A 368 -12.05 14.68 12.77
C ASP A 368 -12.89 13.87 13.76
N GLY A 369 -13.58 14.58 14.66
CA GLY A 369 -14.41 13.98 15.71
C GLY A 369 -13.65 13.49 16.94
N LYS A 370 -12.32 13.40 16.90
CA LYS A 370 -11.42 13.02 18.00
C LYS A 370 -10.92 14.23 18.78
N GLN A 371 -10.61 14.04 20.06
CA GLN A 371 -9.95 15.06 20.89
C GLN A 371 -8.44 14.86 20.83
N VAL A 372 -7.71 15.87 20.37
CA VAL A 372 -6.26 15.83 20.16
C VAL A 372 -5.58 16.97 20.88
N ILE A 373 -4.32 16.78 21.26
CA ILE A 373 -3.47 17.83 21.82
C ILE A 373 -2.75 18.56 20.68
N THR A 374 -2.85 19.89 20.68
CA THR A 374 -2.22 20.76 19.69
C THR A 374 -1.73 22.06 20.34
N PHE A 375 -0.88 22.81 19.63
CA PHE A 375 -0.52 24.15 20.07
C PHE A 375 -1.73 25.10 20.01
N SER A 376 -1.81 25.97 21.02
CA SER A 376 -2.79 27.05 21.09
C SER A 376 -2.55 28.08 19.99
N HIS A 377 -1.28 28.22 19.59
CA HIS A 377 -0.78 29.03 18.48
C HIS A 377 -0.22 28.10 17.40
N PRO A 378 -0.92 27.88 16.27
CA PRO A 378 -0.50 26.92 15.24
C PRO A 378 0.92 27.15 14.71
N GLU A 379 1.34 28.41 14.60
CA GLU A 379 2.69 28.81 14.19
C GLU A 379 3.81 28.27 15.09
N LEU A 380 3.54 27.97 16.37
CA LEU A 380 4.56 27.45 17.28
C LEU A 380 5.10 26.11 16.82
N ARG A 381 4.30 25.27 16.15
CA ARG A 381 4.76 23.97 15.66
C ARG A 381 5.89 24.14 14.66
N GLU A 382 5.68 24.94 13.62
CA GLU A 382 6.70 25.18 12.59
C GLU A 382 7.91 25.93 13.16
N ASN A 383 7.69 26.85 14.10
CA ASN A 383 8.78 27.49 14.84
C ASN A 383 9.63 26.49 15.63
N PHE A 384 9.02 25.52 16.31
CA PHE A 384 9.75 24.47 17.03
C PHE A 384 10.46 23.49 16.08
N ILE A 385 9.86 23.16 14.93
CA ILE A 385 10.54 22.36 13.88
C ILE A 385 11.83 23.06 13.46
N ALA A 386 11.73 24.34 13.02
CA ALA A 386 12.88 25.11 12.60
C ALA A 386 13.93 25.25 13.72
N TYR A 387 13.48 25.48 14.96
CA TYR A 387 14.37 25.61 16.12
C TYR A 387 15.11 24.32 16.46
N PHE A 388 14.43 23.17 16.44
CA PHE A 388 15.07 21.87 16.66
C PHE A 388 16.07 21.53 15.54
N GLU A 389 15.72 21.83 14.29
CA GLU A 389 16.55 21.53 13.12
C GLU A 389 17.76 22.46 12.96
N SER A 390 17.74 23.67 13.55
CA SER A 390 18.82 24.67 13.38
C SER A 390 19.58 25.05 14.65
N GLU A 391 18.92 25.14 15.80
CA GLU A 391 19.53 25.64 17.04
C GLU A 391 19.72 24.54 18.11
N GLN A 392 18.85 23.54 18.16
CA GLN A 392 18.88 22.46 19.16
C GLN A 392 19.13 21.07 18.55
N ILE A 393 20.04 21.00 17.57
CA ILE A 393 20.31 19.79 16.77
C ILE A 393 20.67 18.58 17.64
N PHE A 394 21.54 18.75 18.64
CA PHE A 394 21.94 17.63 19.52
C PHE A 394 20.81 17.12 20.41
N TYR A 395 19.98 18.03 20.93
CA TYR A 395 18.79 17.64 21.69
C TYR A 395 17.82 16.89 20.78
N PHE A 396 17.59 17.42 19.57
CA PHE A 396 16.74 16.79 18.57
C PHE A 396 17.23 15.38 18.26
N GLU A 397 18.49 15.20 17.87
CA GLU A 397 19.10 13.90 17.59
C GLU A 397 18.95 12.90 18.75
N GLN A 398 19.17 13.34 20.00
CA GLN A 398 18.98 12.50 21.16
C GLN A 398 17.52 12.01 21.31
N GLN A 399 16.53 12.86 21.03
CA GLN A 399 15.13 12.47 21.12
C GLN A 399 14.71 11.55 19.95
N LEU A 400 15.31 11.73 18.78
CA LEU A 400 15.11 10.85 17.63
C LEU A 400 15.65 9.45 17.94
N GLN A 401 16.89 9.34 18.40
CA GLN A 401 17.49 8.06 18.83
C GLN A 401 16.63 7.39 19.91
N ARG A 402 16.08 8.17 20.84
CA ARG A 402 15.23 7.63 21.90
C ARG A 402 13.87 7.14 21.39
N THR A 403 13.31 7.81 20.38
CA THR A 403 12.10 7.37 19.67
C THR A 403 12.33 6.02 19.00
N GLN A 404 13.54 5.79 18.46
CA GLN A 404 13.98 4.53 17.87
C GLN A 404 14.20 3.42 18.93
N GLU A 405 14.93 3.71 20.01
CA GLU A 405 15.19 2.77 21.11
C GLU A 405 13.90 2.28 21.81
N LEU A 406 12.86 3.13 21.79
CA LEU A 406 11.55 2.80 22.34
C LEU A 406 10.65 2.04 21.35
N ASP A 407 11.13 1.75 20.13
CA ASP A 407 10.40 1.08 19.05
C ASP A 407 9.01 1.69 18.83
N LEU A 408 8.87 3.03 18.87
CA LEU A 408 7.55 3.68 18.78
C LEU A 408 6.85 3.44 17.43
N LEU A 409 7.57 2.96 16.41
CA LEU A 409 7.00 2.47 15.16
C LEU A 409 6.13 1.21 15.36
N LEU A 410 6.48 0.36 16.33
CA LEU A 410 5.75 -0.85 16.70
C LEU A 410 4.69 -0.59 17.78
N ASP A 411 4.44 0.69 18.15
CA ASP A 411 3.54 1.06 19.23
C ASP A 411 2.08 0.66 18.96
N SER A 412 1.36 0.19 19.98
CA SER A 412 -0.06 -0.19 19.82
C SER A 412 -0.97 0.92 19.27
N SER A 413 -0.64 2.19 19.49
CA SER A 413 -1.40 3.34 18.96
C SER A 413 -0.98 3.65 17.52
N GLN A 414 -1.96 3.69 16.61
CA GLN A 414 -1.72 3.96 15.20
C GLN A 414 -1.20 5.39 14.99
N GLU A 415 -1.73 6.37 15.71
CA GLU A 415 -1.28 7.76 15.64
C GLU A 415 0.17 7.93 16.14
N VAL A 416 0.60 7.14 17.13
CA VAL A 416 1.99 7.13 17.58
C VAL A 416 2.90 6.50 16.52
N ALA A 417 2.52 5.34 15.97
CA ALA A 417 3.28 4.66 14.93
C ALA A 417 3.42 5.49 13.66
N ASP A 418 2.35 6.14 13.19
CA ASP A 418 2.36 7.00 12.00
C ASP A 418 3.30 8.20 12.18
N ASN A 419 3.29 8.81 13.37
CA ASN A 419 4.22 9.88 13.69
C ASN A 419 5.66 9.36 13.81
N ALA A 420 5.88 8.19 14.39
CA ALA A 420 7.20 7.55 14.43
C ALA A 420 7.76 7.24 13.04
N ILE A 421 6.91 6.82 12.08
CA ILE A 421 7.29 6.67 10.68
C ILE A 421 7.74 8.02 10.10
N ASN A 422 6.96 9.09 10.32
CA ASN A 422 7.32 10.43 9.84
C ASN A 422 8.66 10.90 10.39
N ILE A 423 8.91 10.63 11.67
CA ILE A 423 10.16 10.95 12.35
C ILE A 423 11.31 10.11 11.77
N ALA A 424 11.12 8.81 11.57
CA ALA A 424 12.15 7.93 11.01
C ALA A 424 12.55 8.35 9.59
N VAL A 425 11.58 8.70 8.73
CA VAL A 425 11.84 9.20 7.38
C VAL A 425 12.63 10.51 7.44
N LYS A 426 12.19 11.47 8.26
CA LYS A 426 12.94 12.72 8.48
C LYS A 426 14.36 12.44 9.00
N THR A 427 14.54 11.49 9.89
CA THR A 427 15.86 11.24 10.49
C THR A 427 16.79 10.50 9.56
N ALA A 428 16.29 9.62 8.69
CA ALA A 428 17.07 9.01 7.63
C ALA A 428 17.70 10.06 6.70
N VAL A 429 17.10 11.25 6.61
CA VAL A 429 17.65 12.42 5.89
C VAL A 429 18.78 13.09 6.68
N TYR A 430 18.54 13.46 7.94
CA TYR A 430 19.50 14.25 8.72
C TYR A 430 20.67 13.43 9.29
N SER A 431 20.41 12.19 9.70
CA SER A 431 21.37 11.31 10.39
C SER A 431 21.28 9.88 9.84
N PRO A 432 21.64 9.66 8.56
CA PRO A 432 21.46 8.36 7.90
C PRO A 432 22.17 7.19 8.59
N ASN A 433 23.33 7.45 9.21
CA ASN A 433 24.10 6.41 9.91
C ASN A 433 23.35 5.81 11.11
N ASN A 434 22.43 6.56 11.73
CA ASN A 434 21.64 6.09 12.87
C ASN A 434 20.39 5.32 12.42
N TYR A 435 19.98 5.47 11.15
CA TYR A 435 18.79 4.88 10.55
C TYR A 435 19.17 4.04 9.32
N ALA A 436 20.07 3.09 9.54
CA ALA A 436 20.59 2.20 8.51
C ALA A 436 19.72 0.93 8.33
N GLU A 437 20.06 0.13 7.32
CA GLU A 437 19.45 -1.17 7.03
C GLU A 437 19.48 -2.14 8.23
N ASP A 438 20.50 -2.07 9.09
CA ASP A 438 20.63 -2.93 10.28
C ASP A 438 19.48 -2.71 11.26
N TRP A 439 19.06 -1.47 11.48
CA TRP A 439 17.92 -1.15 12.34
C TRP A 439 16.60 -1.70 11.79
N LEU A 440 16.40 -1.62 10.48
CA LEU A 440 15.21 -2.19 9.84
C LEU A 440 15.16 -3.73 9.99
N ILE A 441 16.32 -4.39 9.94
CA ILE A 441 16.44 -5.83 10.21
C ILE A 441 16.17 -6.13 11.69
N GLU A 442 16.66 -5.31 12.63
CA GLU A 442 16.34 -5.47 14.06
C GLU A 442 14.84 -5.34 14.33
N LEU A 443 14.17 -4.37 13.70
CA LEU A 443 12.71 -4.25 13.78
C LEU A 443 12.02 -5.50 13.22
N LEU A 444 12.48 -6.01 12.07
CA LEU A 444 11.92 -7.22 11.47
C LEU A 444 12.05 -8.43 12.40
N ILE A 445 13.19 -8.59 13.07
CA ILE A 445 13.43 -9.66 14.06
C ILE A 445 12.45 -9.52 15.23
N LYS A 446 12.27 -8.30 15.77
CA LYS A 446 11.29 -8.05 16.85
C LYS A 446 9.86 -8.39 16.41
N ILE A 447 9.50 -8.07 15.17
CA ILE A 447 8.20 -8.43 14.61
C ILE A 447 8.07 -9.96 14.49
N ALA A 448 9.13 -10.65 14.07
CA ALA A 448 9.13 -12.11 13.95
C ALA A 448 8.84 -12.83 15.29
N ASP A 449 9.24 -12.22 16.42
CA ASP A 449 9.05 -12.72 17.77
C ASP A 449 7.63 -12.45 18.34
N GLU A 450 6.81 -11.63 17.66
CA GLU A 450 5.44 -11.32 18.08
C GLU A 450 4.42 -12.39 17.64
N ASP A 451 3.22 -12.37 18.26
CA ASP A 451 2.09 -13.21 17.87
C ASP A 451 1.70 -12.99 16.40
N GLU A 452 1.40 -14.06 15.64
CA GLU A 452 1.01 -13.98 14.22
C GLU A 452 -0.07 -12.93 13.93
N LYS A 453 -1.05 -12.76 14.85
CA LYS A 453 -2.12 -11.75 14.70
C LYS A 453 -1.64 -10.31 14.74
N LYS A 454 -0.52 -10.04 15.42
CA LYS A 454 0.09 -8.71 15.50
C LYS A 454 1.10 -8.50 14.37
N GLN A 455 1.74 -9.57 13.92
CA GLN A 455 2.75 -9.52 12.86
C GLN A 455 2.22 -8.75 11.64
N ASP A 456 1.03 -9.06 11.16
CA ASP A 456 0.43 -8.38 9.99
C ASP A 456 0.37 -6.85 10.15
N ILE A 457 -0.11 -6.36 11.29
CA ILE A 457 -0.23 -4.91 11.56
C ILE A 457 1.16 -4.26 11.65
N LEU A 458 2.12 -4.95 12.26
CA LEU A 458 3.47 -4.43 12.41
C LEU A 458 4.24 -4.45 11.08
N LEU A 459 4.06 -5.50 10.27
CA LEU A 459 4.61 -5.60 8.92
C LEU A 459 4.01 -4.55 8.00
N GLU A 460 2.72 -4.25 8.11
CA GLU A 460 2.09 -3.14 7.37
C GLU A 460 2.77 -1.80 7.73
N ARG A 461 3.02 -1.54 9.01
CA ARG A 461 3.70 -0.30 9.47
C ARG A 461 5.15 -0.22 8.99
N LEU A 462 5.90 -1.32 9.09
CA LEU A 462 7.25 -1.39 8.55
C LEU A 462 7.23 -1.16 7.04
N SER A 463 6.30 -1.76 6.32
CA SER A 463 6.13 -1.57 4.87
C SER A 463 5.80 -0.12 4.52
N ARG A 464 4.97 0.57 5.32
CA ARG A 464 4.70 2.01 5.16
C ARG A 464 5.95 2.86 5.35
N LEU A 465 6.82 2.52 6.30
CA LEU A 465 8.12 3.18 6.45
C LEU A 465 8.99 2.96 5.22
N ILE A 466 9.17 1.71 4.78
CA ILE A 466 9.99 1.39 3.60
C ILE A 466 9.44 2.12 2.36
N TYR A 467 8.13 2.06 2.14
CA TYR A 467 7.45 2.78 1.07
C TYR A 467 7.79 4.27 1.12
N ARG A 468 7.66 4.91 2.29
CA ARG A 468 7.99 6.32 2.45
C ARG A 468 9.46 6.64 2.18
N LEU A 469 10.38 5.79 2.62
CA LEU A 469 11.82 5.96 2.33
C LEU A 469 12.12 5.88 0.83
N GLN A 470 11.37 5.05 0.07
CA GLN A 470 11.53 4.89 -1.37
C GLN A 470 10.94 6.06 -2.18
N ILE A 471 9.85 6.68 -1.73
CA ILE A 471 9.18 7.75 -2.48
C ILE A 471 9.57 9.17 -2.05
N GLU A 472 10.37 9.31 -0.99
CA GLU A 472 10.80 10.63 -0.50
C GLU A 472 11.76 11.28 -1.52
N PRO A 473 11.32 12.31 -2.27
CA PRO A 473 11.96 12.73 -3.53
C PRO A 473 13.25 13.53 -3.33
N GLU A 474 13.58 13.88 -2.10
CA GLU A 474 14.64 14.84 -1.80
C GLU A 474 15.99 14.19 -1.49
N TYR A 475 16.08 12.86 -1.27
CA TYR A 475 17.29 12.28 -0.69
C TYR A 475 17.63 10.87 -1.19
N LEU A 476 18.67 10.79 -2.05
CA LEU A 476 19.25 9.54 -2.58
C LEU A 476 19.61 8.50 -1.48
N HIS A 477 19.90 8.96 -0.26
CA HIS A 477 20.30 8.10 0.84
C HIS A 477 19.13 7.29 1.45
N SER A 478 17.91 7.84 1.51
CA SER A 478 16.75 7.10 2.04
C SER A 478 16.34 5.96 1.11
N GLU A 479 16.38 6.21 -0.20
CA GLU A 479 16.17 5.19 -1.23
C GLU A 479 17.25 4.09 -1.11
N THR A 480 18.51 4.48 -0.90
CA THR A 480 19.62 3.53 -0.71
C THR A 480 19.40 2.63 0.51
N ILE A 481 18.95 3.19 1.65
CA ILE A 481 18.64 2.40 2.86
C ILE A 481 17.53 1.39 2.57
N ALA A 482 16.44 1.82 1.91
CA ALA A 482 15.34 0.95 1.56
C ALA A 482 15.78 -0.18 0.61
N GLN A 483 16.58 0.14 -0.42
CA GLN A 483 17.06 -0.85 -1.38
C GLN A 483 17.98 -1.88 -0.71
N LYS A 484 18.95 -1.44 0.10
CA LYS A 484 19.83 -2.36 0.84
C LYS A 484 19.07 -3.23 1.83
N PHE A 485 18.02 -2.70 2.46
CA PHE A 485 17.12 -3.50 3.28
C PHE A 485 16.45 -4.60 2.45
N LEU A 486 15.86 -4.27 1.31
CA LEU A 486 15.23 -5.25 0.41
C LEU A 486 16.24 -6.31 -0.08
N ASP A 487 17.46 -5.91 -0.42
CA ASP A 487 18.52 -6.84 -0.85
C ASP A 487 18.89 -7.84 0.26
N ARG A 488 18.82 -7.44 1.54
CA ARG A 488 19.07 -8.34 2.68
C ARG A 488 17.90 -9.27 3.00
N LEU A 489 16.69 -8.95 2.53
CA LEU A 489 15.52 -9.81 2.71
C LEU A 489 15.56 -11.11 1.88
N ILE A 490 16.53 -11.24 0.95
CA ILE A 490 16.77 -12.46 0.16
C ILE A 490 17.14 -13.67 1.05
N SER A 491 17.65 -13.42 2.26
CA SER A 491 18.08 -14.48 3.16
C SER A 491 16.93 -15.45 3.50
N PRO A 492 17.13 -16.79 3.40
CA PRO A 492 16.10 -17.79 3.68
C PRO A 492 15.43 -17.62 5.05
N GLN A 493 16.15 -17.08 6.03
CA GLN A 493 15.68 -16.90 7.39
C GLN A 493 14.50 -15.91 7.52
N TYR A 494 14.33 -14.97 6.57
CA TYR A 494 13.30 -13.92 6.63
C TYR A 494 12.25 -14.00 5.52
N ARG A 495 12.30 -15.04 4.67
CA ARG A 495 11.51 -15.14 3.43
C ARG A 495 10.00 -14.88 3.60
N LYS A 496 9.34 -15.53 4.57
CA LYS A 496 7.89 -15.37 4.79
C LYS A 496 7.51 -13.93 5.17
N LEU A 497 8.32 -13.30 6.02
CA LEU A 497 8.12 -11.90 6.43
C LEU A 497 8.45 -10.94 5.28
N ALA A 498 9.49 -11.25 4.50
CA ALA A 498 9.88 -10.50 3.32
C ALA A 498 8.76 -10.47 2.27
N PHE A 499 8.15 -11.61 1.95
CA PHE A 499 7.02 -11.67 1.02
C PHE A 499 5.81 -10.89 1.53
N SER A 500 5.57 -10.91 2.84
CA SER A 500 4.52 -10.08 3.45
C SER A 500 4.82 -8.59 3.26
N ILE A 501 6.05 -8.14 3.49
CA ILE A 501 6.48 -6.74 3.23
C ILE A 501 6.32 -6.37 1.75
N ILE A 502 6.81 -7.21 0.86
CA ILE A 502 6.75 -7.00 -0.59
C ILE A 502 5.30 -6.87 -1.07
N ARG A 503 4.40 -7.71 -0.56
CA ARG A 503 2.96 -7.63 -0.83
C ARG A 503 2.41 -6.24 -0.52
N TYR A 504 2.68 -5.74 0.69
CA TYR A 504 2.25 -4.40 1.10
C TYR A 504 2.88 -3.29 0.25
N LEU A 505 4.16 -3.42 -0.10
CA LEU A 505 4.87 -2.44 -0.93
C LEU A 505 4.28 -2.36 -2.34
N ILE A 506 4.05 -3.50 -3.01
CA ILE A 506 3.44 -3.52 -4.35
C ILE A 506 2.07 -2.82 -4.31
N TYR A 507 1.23 -3.15 -3.32
CA TYR A 507 -0.07 -2.51 -3.14
C TYR A 507 0.04 -0.99 -2.93
N LEU A 508 0.93 -0.54 -2.03
CA LEU A 508 1.11 0.89 -1.74
C LEU A 508 1.60 1.66 -2.97
N HIS A 509 2.59 1.10 -3.68
CA HIS A 509 3.17 1.72 -4.87
C HIS A 509 2.14 1.86 -6.00
N LEU A 510 1.40 0.79 -6.32
CA LEU A 510 0.36 0.84 -7.37
C LEU A 510 -0.73 1.87 -7.05
N ARG A 511 -1.13 1.98 -5.78
CA ARG A 511 -2.13 2.97 -5.34
C ARG A 511 -1.70 4.43 -5.53
N THR A 512 -0.41 4.69 -5.67
CA THR A 512 0.13 6.06 -5.78
C THR A 512 0.32 6.55 -7.20
N GLY A 513 -0.10 5.74 -8.18
CA GLY A 513 -0.09 6.06 -9.60
C GLY A 513 1.32 6.06 -10.19
N LEU A 514 1.56 6.94 -11.17
CA LEU A 514 2.80 6.97 -11.97
C LEU A 514 4.10 6.98 -11.15
N LEU A 515 4.15 7.68 -10.00
CA LEU A 515 5.34 7.74 -9.15
C LEU A 515 5.67 6.39 -8.50
N GLY A 516 4.64 5.63 -8.10
CA GLY A 516 4.83 4.31 -7.51
C GLY A 516 5.01 3.20 -8.54
N MET A 517 4.57 3.38 -9.79
CA MET A 517 4.71 2.34 -10.82
C MET A 517 6.17 1.91 -11.04
N GLN A 518 7.13 2.84 -11.05
CA GLN A 518 8.54 2.49 -11.22
C GLN A 518 9.07 1.66 -10.04
N SER A 519 8.68 2.02 -8.81
CA SER A 519 9.06 1.27 -7.61
C SER A 519 8.40 -0.12 -7.58
N ALA A 520 7.12 -0.22 -7.96
CA ALA A 520 6.44 -1.50 -8.14
C ALA A 520 7.14 -2.36 -9.21
N ARG A 521 7.55 -1.76 -10.34
CA ARG A 521 8.33 -2.43 -11.39
C ARG A 521 9.67 -2.92 -10.86
N ASN A 522 10.40 -2.13 -10.08
CA ASN A 522 11.68 -2.54 -9.49
C ASN A 522 11.49 -3.74 -8.56
N ILE A 523 10.46 -3.73 -7.71
CA ILE A 523 10.13 -4.83 -6.80
C ILE A 523 9.74 -6.09 -7.57
N LEU A 524 8.91 -5.96 -8.61
CA LEU A 524 8.51 -7.08 -9.46
C LEU A 524 9.70 -7.62 -10.28
N ASN A 525 10.58 -6.77 -10.78
CA ASN A 525 11.80 -7.21 -11.47
C ASN A 525 12.74 -7.96 -10.53
N TRP A 526 12.81 -7.54 -9.26
CA TRP A 526 13.52 -8.29 -8.22
C TRP A 526 12.88 -9.67 -7.97
N LEU A 527 11.55 -9.76 -7.88
CA LEU A 527 10.84 -11.05 -7.76
C LEU A 527 11.06 -11.94 -8.99
N ARG A 528 11.09 -11.36 -10.18
CA ARG A 528 11.39 -12.06 -11.44
C ARG A 528 12.78 -12.69 -11.41
N GLN A 529 13.80 -11.92 -11.02
CA GLN A 529 15.18 -12.42 -10.91
C GLN A 529 15.29 -13.56 -9.90
N LEU A 530 14.59 -13.45 -8.77
CA LEU A 530 14.55 -14.51 -7.77
C LEU A 530 13.88 -15.79 -8.32
N LEU A 531 12.78 -15.63 -9.04
CA LEU A 531 12.02 -16.71 -9.65
C LEU A 531 12.82 -17.45 -10.74
N ASP A 532 13.63 -16.72 -11.50
CA ASP A 532 14.46 -17.26 -12.60
C ASP A 532 15.87 -17.69 -12.17
N SER A 533 16.24 -17.57 -10.89
CA SER A 533 17.58 -17.92 -10.41
C SER A 533 17.81 -19.45 -10.35
N GLU A 534 18.90 -19.93 -10.98
CA GLU A 534 19.27 -21.36 -11.06
C GLU A 534 19.79 -21.93 -9.73
N ASP A 535 20.29 -21.09 -8.83
CA ASP A 535 20.88 -21.48 -7.54
C ASP A 535 19.89 -22.18 -6.59
N LEU A 536 18.59 -22.10 -6.87
CA LEU A 536 17.53 -22.70 -6.07
C LEU A 536 17.24 -24.17 -6.41
N GLU A 537 17.75 -24.67 -7.55
CA GLU A 537 17.52 -26.05 -8.00
C GLU A 537 18.57 -27.03 -7.44
N GLN A 538 19.70 -26.54 -6.94
CA GLN A 538 20.79 -27.40 -6.43
C GLN A 538 20.68 -27.76 -4.93
N GLU A 539 19.73 -27.17 -4.19
CA GLU A 539 19.50 -27.45 -2.76
C GLU A 539 18.36 -28.46 -2.49
N GLU A 540 17.77 -29.06 -3.54
CA GLU A 540 16.67 -30.04 -3.37
C GLU A 540 17.11 -31.40 -2.80
N ASP A 541 18.40 -31.73 -2.81
CA ASP A 541 18.86 -33.09 -2.51
C ASP A 541 19.29 -33.37 -1.05
N GLU A 542 19.41 -32.39 -0.14
CA GLU A 542 19.97 -32.68 1.20
C GLU A 542 19.17 -32.29 2.46
N ILE A 543 18.05 -31.56 2.40
CA ILE A 543 17.30 -31.24 3.65
C ILE A 543 15.78 -31.33 3.46
N ASN A 544 15.26 -32.55 3.64
CA ASN A 544 13.90 -32.88 4.09
C ASN A 544 12.89 -31.71 4.18
N ASN A 545 12.12 -31.52 3.11
CA ASN A 545 10.70 -31.14 3.13
C ASN A 545 10.29 -29.84 3.87
N LYS A 546 11.22 -28.89 4.08
CA LYS A 546 10.94 -27.56 4.67
C LYS A 546 11.16 -26.38 3.71
N TYR A 547 11.86 -26.62 2.59
CA TYR A 547 12.01 -25.69 1.48
C TYR A 547 10.87 -25.90 0.47
N SER A 548 9.63 -25.74 0.93
CA SER A 548 8.47 -25.78 0.03
C SER A 548 8.60 -24.62 -0.97
N ASP A 549 8.94 -24.99 -2.20
CA ASP A 549 9.19 -24.20 -3.41
C ASP A 549 8.98 -22.67 -3.33
N ILE A 550 10.09 -21.92 -3.27
CA ILE A 550 10.08 -20.44 -3.36
C ILE A 550 9.37 -19.96 -4.63
N LYS A 551 9.38 -20.75 -5.72
CA LYS A 551 8.64 -20.43 -6.95
C LYS A 551 7.14 -20.48 -6.68
N SER A 552 6.67 -21.47 -5.92
CA SER A 552 5.28 -21.53 -5.45
C SER A 552 4.95 -20.36 -4.52
N ASP A 553 5.82 -19.99 -3.59
CA ASP A 553 5.58 -18.83 -2.71
C ASP A 553 5.46 -17.52 -3.48
N ILE A 554 6.30 -17.30 -4.51
CA ILE A 554 6.24 -16.11 -5.37
C ILE A 554 4.95 -16.11 -6.20
N TYR A 555 4.55 -17.27 -6.73
CA TYR A 555 3.28 -17.38 -7.45
C TYR A 555 2.09 -17.08 -6.53
N ASN A 556 2.05 -17.69 -5.35
CA ASN A 556 1.02 -17.46 -4.34
C ASN A 556 1.00 -15.98 -3.92
N LEU A 557 2.17 -15.34 -3.76
CA LEU A 557 2.27 -13.91 -3.46
C LEU A 557 1.60 -13.06 -4.56
N LEU A 558 1.90 -13.33 -5.84
CA LEU A 558 1.29 -12.60 -6.96
C LEU A 558 -0.23 -12.82 -7.01
N GLU A 559 -0.67 -14.06 -6.79
CA GLU A 559 -2.08 -14.40 -6.75
C GLU A 559 -2.79 -13.71 -5.57
N GLU A 560 -2.29 -13.83 -4.34
CA GLU A 560 -2.83 -13.16 -3.16
C GLU A 560 -2.89 -11.64 -3.33
N THR A 561 -1.88 -11.07 -3.98
CA THR A 561 -1.82 -9.64 -4.29
C THR A 561 -3.02 -9.21 -5.13
N LEU A 562 -3.39 -10.00 -6.16
CA LEU A 562 -4.58 -9.74 -6.99
C LEU A 562 -5.90 -9.78 -6.19
N TRP A 563 -5.95 -10.60 -5.14
CA TRP A 563 -7.14 -10.77 -4.30
C TRP A 563 -7.25 -9.76 -3.16
N GLN A 564 -6.22 -8.95 -2.92
CA GLN A 564 -6.24 -7.96 -1.86
C GLN A 564 -7.34 -6.91 -2.11
N SER A 565 -8.05 -6.52 -1.04
CA SER A 565 -9.16 -5.56 -1.14
C SER A 565 -8.71 -4.25 -1.82
N GLY A 566 -9.38 -3.90 -2.91
CA GLY A 566 -9.08 -2.71 -3.71
C GLY A 566 -7.91 -2.86 -4.69
N PHE A 567 -7.17 -3.99 -4.68
CA PHE A 567 -6.10 -4.24 -5.64
C PHE A 567 -6.62 -4.41 -7.07
N HIS A 568 -7.78 -5.04 -7.24
CA HIS A 568 -8.43 -5.22 -8.55
C HIS A 568 -8.64 -3.91 -9.32
N LEU A 569 -8.60 -2.74 -8.66
CA LEU A 569 -8.63 -1.43 -9.29
C LEU A 569 -7.34 -1.09 -10.07
N TYR A 570 -6.28 -1.89 -9.91
CA TYR A 570 -4.95 -1.68 -10.46
C TYR A 570 -4.46 -2.87 -11.31
N ILE A 571 -5.38 -3.72 -11.79
CA ILE A 571 -5.02 -4.92 -12.56
C ILE A 571 -4.30 -4.56 -13.86
N TYR A 572 -4.72 -3.51 -14.57
CA TYR A 572 -4.12 -3.14 -15.85
C TYR A 572 -2.73 -2.54 -15.69
N GLU A 573 -2.49 -1.78 -14.63
CA GLU A 573 -1.17 -1.29 -14.24
C GLU A 573 -0.23 -2.44 -13.88
N LEU A 574 -0.72 -3.43 -13.13
CA LEU A 574 0.06 -4.62 -12.83
C LEU A 574 0.41 -5.40 -14.11
N LEU A 575 -0.55 -5.62 -15.00
CA LEU A 575 -0.31 -6.31 -16.27
C LEU A 575 0.72 -5.56 -17.12
N GLU A 576 0.65 -4.24 -17.22
CA GLU A 576 1.65 -3.49 -18.00
C GLU A 576 3.06 -3.61 -17.41
N ILE A 577 3.20 -3.72 -16.08
CA ILE A 577 4.50 -4.01 -15.45
C ILE A 577 4.94 -5.45 -15.75
N LEU A 578 4.05 -6.42 -15.61
CA LEU A 578 4.36 -7.84 -15.80
C LEU A 578 4.57 -8.23 -17.26
N LYS A 579 4.25 -7.37 -18.23
CA LYS A 579 4.36 -7.64 -19.66
C LYS A 579 5.76 -8.10 -20.08
N GLU A 580 6.78 -7.61 -19.39
CA GLU A 580 8.17 -8.02 -19.58
C GLU A 580 8.43 -9.48 -19.17
N TRP A 581 7.56 -10.08 -18.36
CA TRP A 581 7.61 -11.47 -17.94
C TRP A 581 7.05 -12.41 -19.02
N LEU A 582 6.40 -11.92 -20.06
CA LEU A 582 5.94 -12.79 -21.14
C LEU A 582 7.13 -13.28 -21.97
N PRO A 583 7.10 -14.54 -22.47
CA PRO A 583 8.19 -15.08 -23.28
C PRO A 583 8.36 -14.27 -24.56
N GLU A 584 9.60 -14.03 -25.01
CA GLU A 584 9.80 -13.43 -26.34
C GLU A 584 9.17 -14.30 -27.43
N LYS A 585 8.67 -13.67 -28.51
CA LYS A 585 7.87 -14.34 -29.55
C LYS A 585 8.57 -15.55 -30.18
N ASP A 586 9.89 -15.53 -30.25
CA ASP A 586 10.70 -16.60 -30.86
C ASP A 586 11.18 -17.65 -29.84
N THR A 587 10.82 -17.50 -28.56
CA THR A 587 11.20 -18.44 -27.50
C THR A 587 10.40 -19.73 -27.64
N SER A 588 11.11 -20.86 -27.73
CA SER A 588 10.50 -22.19 -27.70
C SER A 588 9.83 -22.44 -26.34
N PRO A 589 8.62 -23.04 -26.28
CA PRO A 589 7.95 -23.34 -25.01
C PRO A 589 8.78 -24.14 -24.01
N ALA A 590 9.66 -25.04 -24.49
CA ALA A 590 10.57 -25.81 -23.65
C ALA A 590 11.67 -24.96 -22.95
N ARG A 591 11.76 -23.67 -23.28
CA ARG A 591 12.71 -22.70 -22.71
C ARG A 591 12.00 -21.57 -21.96
N TYR A 592 10.71 -21.72 -21.67
CA TYR A 592 10.03 -20.74 -20.84
C TYR A 592 10.64 -20.77 -19.44
N SER A 593 11.07 -19.61 -18.96
CA SER A 593 11.55 -19.46 -17.59
C SER A 593 10.37 -19.58 -16.60
N PRO A 594 10.65 -19.82 -15.31
CA PRO A 594 9.63 -19.79 -14.26
C PRO A 594 8.81 -18.49 -14.25
N SER A 595 9.43 -17.33 -14.50
CA SER A 595 8.69 -16.06 -14.64
C SER A 595 7.77 -16.01 -15.86
N ASN A 596 8.18 -16.60 -17.00
CA ASN A 596 7.33 -16.72 -18.18
C ASN A 596 6.08 -17.57 -17.90
N ILE A 597 6.27 -18.68 -17.19
CA ILE A 597 5.18 -19.55 -16.74
C ILE A 597 4.21 -18.79 -15.84
N ALA A 598 4.74 -18.11 -14.82
CA ALA A 598 3.93 -17.32 -13.88
C ALA A 598 3.15 -16.20 -14.59
N GLY A 599 3.80 -15.43 -15.46
CA GLY A 599 3.17 -14.32 -16.20
C GLY A 599 2.04 -14.78 -17.12
N LEU A 600 2.21 -15.92 -17.81
CA LEU A 600 1.17 -16.48 -18.67
C LEU A 600 -0.04 -17.01 -17.87
N LEU A 601 0.20 -17.65 -16.73
CA LEU A 601 -0.86 -18.22 -15.90
C LEU A 601 -1.62 -17.19 -15.08
N LEU A 602 -0.96 -16.15 -14.58
CA LEU A 602 -1.52 -15.25 -13.57
C LEU A 602 -2.85 -14.62 -14.02
N LEU A 603 -2.88 -14.01 -15.21
CA LEU A 603 -4.10 -13.40 -15.74
C LEU A 603 -5.17 -14.46 -16.06
N PHE A 604 -4.75 -15.59 -16.60
CA PHE A 604 -5.66 -16.67 -16.99
C PHE A 604 -6.37 -17.26 -15.75
N ALA A 605 -5.61 -17.55 -14.69
CA ALA A 605 -6.13 -18.00 -13.39
C ALA A 605 -7.02 -16.92 -12.75
N TYR A 606 -6.59 -15.65 -12.75
CA TYR A 606 -7.39 -14.54 -12.23
C TYR A 606 -8.74 -14.43 -12.94
N CYS A 607 -8.77 -14.53 -14.28
CA CYS A 607 -10.01 -14.53 -15.06
C CYS A 607 -10.92 -15.71 -14.68
N GLY A 608 -10.38 -16.93 -14.56
CA GLY A 608 -11.16 -18.10 -14.17
C GLY A 608 -11.76 -17.96 -12.78
N GLU A 609 -10.93 -17.58 -11.81
CA GLU A 609 -11.33 -17.46 -10.42
C GLU A 609 -12.33 -16.33 -10.18
N THR A 610 -12.09 -15.14 -10.76
CA THR A 610 -13.03 -14.01 -10.62
C THR A 610 -14.37 -14.31 -11.28
N THR A 611 -14.39 -15.08 -12.37
CA THR A 611 -15.62 -15.51 -13.04
C THR A 611 -16.40 -16.54 -12.20
N LEU A 612 -15.71 -17.57 -11.71
CA LEU A 612 -16.34 -18.71 -11.02
C LEU A 612 -16.74 -18.40 -9.57
N LYS A 613 -15.97 -17.55 -8.87
CA LYS A 613 -16.24 -17.19 -7.45
C LYS A 613 -17.23 -16.03 -7.30
N LEU A 614 -17.62 -15.34 -8.38
CA LEU A 614 -18.55 -14.21 -8.28
C LEU A 614 -19.96 -14.67 -7.90
N ASP A 615 -20.45 -14.16 -6.77
CA ASP A 615 -21.81 -14.43 -6.28
C ASP A 615 -22.87 -13.89 -7.27
N LEU A 616 -23.84 -14.75 -7.62
CA LEU A 616 -24.94 -14.45 -8.55
C LEU A 616 -25.72 -13.17 -8.20
N LYS A 617 -25.74 -12.76 -6.92
CA LYS A 617 -26.41 -11.50 -6.51
C LYS A 617 -25.82 -10.24 -7.15
N TRP A 618 -24.59 -10.32 -7.64
CA TRP A 618 -23.86 -9.22 -8.27
C TRP A 618 -24.11 -9.11 -9.78
N TYR A 619 -24.73 -10.12 -10.38
CA TYR A 619 -25.00 -10.15 -11.82
C TYR A 619 -26.02 -9.06 -12.19
N GLY A 620 -25.70 -8.26 -13.21
CA GLY A 620 -26.51 -7.12 -13.66
C GLY A 620 -26.53 -5.93 -12.69
N LYS A 621 -25.59 -5.86 -11.73
CA LYS A 621 -25.44 -4.69 -10.83
C LYS A 621 -24.56 -3.57 -11.40
N GLY A 622 -24.02 -3.78 -12.60
CA GLY A 622 -23.09 -2.87 -13.28
C GLY A 622 -21.74 -3.55 -13.50
N TYR A 623 -21.05 -3.18 -14.58
CA TYR A 623 -19.75 -3.76 -14.92
C TYR A 623 -18.70 -3.51 -13.83
N TYR A 624 -18.78 -2.36 -13.15
CA TYR A 624 -17.81 -1.95 -12.12
C TYR A 624 -17.84 -2.80 -10.83
N VAL A 625 -18.80 -3.71 -10.70
CA VAL A 625 -18.84 -4.68 -9.59
C VAL A 625 -17.91 -5.87 -9.88
N TYR A 626 -17.61 -6.12 -11.16
CA TYR A 626 -16.73 -7.19 -11.57
C TYR A 626 -15.26 -6.75 -11.49
N PRO A 627 -14.37 -7.48 -10.79
CA PRO A 627 -12.99 -7.07 -10.58
C PRO A 627 -12.22 -6.68 -11.85
N LEU A 628 -12.45 -7.36 -12.97
CA LEU A 628 -11.78 -7.06 -14.25
C LEU A 628 -12.24 -5.75 -14.91
N PHE A 629 -13.49 -5.33 -14.67
CA PHE A 629 -14.06 -4.12 -15.28
C PHE A 629 -14.21 -2.96 -14.30
N ALA A 630 -13.98 -3.18 -13.01
CA ALA A 630 -13.98 -2.16 -11.97
C ALA A 630 -13.02 -0.97 -12.23
N PRO A 631 -11.77 -1.17 -12.71
CA PRO A 631 -10.87 -0.06 -13.05
C PRO A 631 -11.41 0.86 -14.14
N LEU A 632 -12.25 0.32 -15.04
CA LEU A 632 -12.72 1.02 -16.24
C LEU A 632 -13.78 2.09 -15.92
N LYS A 633 -14.24 2.14 -14.67
CA LYS A 633 -15.34 3.01 -14.26
C LYS A 633 -14.93 4.48 -14.32
N GLY A 634 -15.57 5.24 -15.21
CA GLY A 634 -15.29 6.66 -15.38
C GLY A 634 -13.99 6.97 -16.14
N SER A 635 -13.35 5.94 -16.72
CA SER A 635 -12.22 6.10 -17.62
C SER A 635 -12.68 6.63 -18.99
N PRO A 636 -11.92 7.50 -19.65
CA PRO A 636 -12.21 7.92 -21.02
C PRO A 636 -12.08 6.73 -21.99
N ASP A 637 -12.85 6.74 -23.08
CA ASP A 637 -12.91 5.64 -24.06
C ASP A 637 -11.53 5.25 -24.64
N SER A 638 -10.58 6.19 -24.73
CA SER A 638 -9.20 5.90 -25.17
C SER A 638 -8.48 4.95 -24.22
N ASN A 639 -8.62 5.16 -22.91
CA ASN A 639 -7.94 4.35 -21.89
C ASN A 639 -8.56 2.96 -21.80
N VAL A 640 -9.90 2.88 -21.85
CA VAL A 640 -10.63 1.61 -21.85
C VAL A 640 -10.19 0.71 -23.01
N ASN A 641 -9.90 1.31 -24.16
CA ASN A 641 -9.42 0.61 -25.33
C ASN A 641 -8.00 0.07 -25.16
N GLU A 642 -7.08 0.85 -24.59
CA GLU A 642 -5.71 0.41 -24.28
C GLU A 642 -5.72 -0.73 -23.23
N GLU A 643 -6.56 -0.62 -22.20
CA GLU A 643 -6.75 -1.64 -21.17
C GLU A 643 -7.27 -2.96 -21.77
N PHE A 644 -8.24 -2.88 -22.69
CA PHE A 644 -8.70 -4.05 -23.43
C PHE A 644 -7.68 -4.61 -24.42
N ASP A 645 -6.88 -3.77 -25.08
CA ASP A 645 -5.78 -4.24 -25.92
C ASP A 645 -4.77 -5.03 -25.08
N THR A 646 -4.43 -4.55 -23.87
CA THR A 646 -3.59 -5.28 -22.91
C THR A 646 -4.21 -6.61 -22.50
N LEU A 647 -5.49 -6.63 -22.06
CA LEU A 647 -6.19 -7.85 -21.68
C LEU A 647 -6.22 -8.90 -22.80
N VAL A 648 -6.63 -8.49 -24.00
CA VAL A 648 -6.83 -9.41 -25.13
C VAL A 648 -5.49 -9.90 -25.68
N SER A 649 -4.48 -9.02 -25.77
CA SER A 649 -3.14 -9.42 -26.23
C SER A 649 -2.46 -10.41 -25.28
N TRP A 650 -2.77 -10.34 -23.99
CA TRP A 650 -2.28 -11.29 -23.00
C TRP A 650 -3.00 -12.64 -23.06
N LEU A 651 -4.34 -12.64 -23.08
CA LEU A 651 -5.11 -13.89 -23.17
C LEU A 651 -4.85 -14.64 -24.48
N LEU A 652 -4.59 -13.91 -25.56
CA LEU A 652 -4.31 -14.47 -26.88
C LEU A 652 -2.81 -14.46 -27.23
N TYR A 653 -1.93 -14.43 -26.21
CA TYR A 653 -0.50 -14.33 -26.44
C TYR A 653 0.02 -15.52 -27.29
N PRO A 654 0.65 -15.26 -28.44
CA PRO A 654 1.11 -16.32 -29.33
C PRO A 654 2.45 -16.90 -28.87
N SER A 655 2.58 -18.21 -28.99
CA SER A 655 3.86 -18.93 -28.97
C SER A 655 4.60 -18.79 -30.30
N GLN A 656 5.85 -19.25 -30.34
CA GLN A 656 6.65 -19.37 -31.57
C GLN A 656 5.93 -20.13 -32.70
N ASN A 657 5.07 -21.10 -32.35
CA ASN A 657 4.34 -21.92 -33.33
C ASN A 657 3.03 -21.28 -33.80
N GLY A 658 2.66 -20.10 -33.28
CA GLY A 658 1.39 -19.42 -33.57
C GLY A 658 0.19 -19.93 -32.76
N ASP A 659 0.34 -21.02 -32.01
CA ASP A 659 -0.62 -21.44 -30.97
C ASP A 659 -0.57 -20.52 -29.75
N LEU A 660 -1.57 -20.57 -28.87
CA LEU A 660 -1.54 -19.83 -27.61
C LEU A 660 -0.41 -20.31 -26.70
N ALA A 661 0.39 -19.39 -26.16
CA ALA A 661 1.52 -19.71 -25.29
C ALA A 661 1.07 -20.39 -23.98
N VAL A 662 -0.07 -19.97 -23.41
CA VAL A 662 -0.64 -20.55 -22.18
C VAL A 662 -0.98 -22.04 -22.34
N LYS A 663 -1.27 -22.52 -23.56
CA LYS A 663 -1.53 -23.94 -23.83
C LYS A 663 -0.40 -24.83 -23.35
N TYR A 664 0.83 -24.45 -23.71
CA TYR A 664 2.01 -25.22 -23.34
C TYR A 664 2.23 -25.21 -21.83
N VAL A 665 1.89 -24.11 -21.16
CA VAL A 665 2.03 -24.01 -19.70
C VAL A 665 1.01 -24.91 -18.99
N LEU A 666 -0.23 -24.93 -19.45
CA LEU A 666 -1.27 -25.82 -18.91
C LEU A 666 -0.91 -27.30 -19.13
N GLU A 667 -0.37 -27.64 -20.31
CA GLU A 667 0.16 -28.98 -20.60
C GLU A 667 1.34 -29.34 -19.68
N MET A 668 2.27 -28.41 -19.44
CA MET A 668 3.41 -28.63 -18.53
C MET A 668 2.99 -28.87 -17.07
N LEU A 669 1.93 -28.21 -16.61
CA LEU A 669 1.42 -28.36 -15.25
C LEU A 669 0.44 -29.54 -15.09
N GLU A 670 0.25 -30.35 -16.13
CA GLU A 670 -0.73 -31.44 -16.16
C GLU A 670 -2.15 -30.99 -15.74
N ILE A 671 -2.47 -29.72 -16.02
CA ILE A 671 -3.79 -29.18 -15.77
C ILE A 671 -4.65 -29.65 -16.95
N ASP A 672 -5.53 -30.61 -16.67
CA ASP A 672 -6.51 -31.17 -17.61
C ASP A 672 -7.62 -30.14 -17.91
N GLU A 673 -7.21 -29.04 -18.53
CA GLU A 673 -8.11 -28.03 -19.05
C GLU A 673 -8.38 -28.28 -20.53
N ASN A 674 -9.65 -28.08 -20.90
CA ASN A 674 -10.05 -27.96 -22.28
C ASN A 674 -9.16 -26.93 -23.00
N ASN A 675 -9.02 -27.09 -24.32
CA ASN A 675 -8.32 -26.15 -25.22
C ASN A 675 -8.43 -24.70 -24.70
N PRO A 676 -7.34 -23.95 -24.46
CA PRO A 676 -7.42 -22.67 -23.76
C PRO A 676 -8.32 -21.64 -24.45
N LEU A 677 -8.53 -21.76 -25.78
CA LEU A 677 -9.50 -20.96 -26.52
C LEU A 677 -10.96 -21.24 -26.12
N GLU A 678 -11.27 -22.47 -25.73
CA GLU A 678 -12.58 -22.83 -25.17
C GLU A 678 -12.79 -22.20 -23.80
N THR A 679 -11.77 -22.22 -22.95
CA THR A 679 -11.80 -21.55 -21.64
C THR A 679 -11.94 -20.03 -21.79
N ILE A 680 -11.18 -19.40 -22.70
CA ILE A 680 -11.32 -17.97 -23.04
C ILE A 680 -12.73 -17.69 -23.59
N GLY A 681 -13.24 -18.55 -24.47
CA GLY A 681 -14.60 -18.45 -24.99
C GLY A 681 -15.66 -18.50 -23.89
N PHE A 682 -15.48 -19.36 -22.89
CA PHE A 682 -16.30 -19.42 -21.69
C PHE A 682 -16.20 -18.14 -20.85
N PHE A 683 -14.99 -17.63 -20.58
CA PHE A 683 -14.81 -16.37 -19.84
C PHE A 683 -15.57 -15.22 -20.49
N ILE A 684 -15.42 -15.02 -21.80
CA ILE A 684 -16.11 -13.94 -22.52
C ILE A 684 -17.64 -14.11 -22.42
N ALA A 685 -18.14 -15.34 -22.56
CA ALA A 685 -19.56 -15.63 -22.44
C ALA A 685 -20.09 -15.29 -21.04
N GLU A 686 -19.36 -15.68 -20.00
CA GLU A 686 -19.74 -15.42 -18.62
C GLU A 686 -19.62 -13.96 -18.23
N TRP A 687 -18.60 -13.24 -18.69
CA TRP A 687 -18.49 -11.79 -18.50
C TRP A 687 -19.69 -11.05 -19.10
N PHE A 688 -20.16 -11.47 -20.27
CA PHE A 688 -21.38 -10.94 -20.86
C PHE A 688 -22.60 -11.20 -19.98
N VAL A 689 -22.74 -12.41 -19.43
CA VAL A 689 -23.82 -12.77 -18.50
C VAL A 689 -23.72 -11.98 -17.18
N ILE A 690 -22.52 -11.77 -16.64
CA ILE A 690 -22.27 -10.99 -15.42
C ILE A 690 -22.72 -9.55 -15.61
N ILE A 691 -22.34 -8.93 -16.74
CA ILE A 691 -22.70 -7.54 -17.05
C ILE A 691 -24.21 -7.40 -17.28
N TRP A 692 -24.81 -8.31 -18.04
CA TRP A 692 -26.23 -8.24 -18.38
C TRP A 692 -27.13 -8.58 -17.18
N GLY A 693 -26.74 -9.60 -16.43
CA GLY A 693 -27.51 -10.19 -15.36
C GLY A 693 -28.71 -11.02 -15.81
N PHE A 694 -29.46 -11.53 -14.82
CA PHE A 694 -30.61 -12.41 -15.05
C PHE A 694 -31.96 -11.70 -15.08
N LYS A 695 -31.96 -10.36 -15.05
CA LYS A 695 -33.19 -9.60 -15.24
C LYS A 695 -33.52 -9.54 -16.73
N ASP A 696 -34.80 -9.58 -17.07
CA ASP A 696 -35.26 -9.40 -18.47
C ASP A 696 -35.26 -7.91 -18.88
N GLU A 697 -34.31 -7.15 -18.32
CA GLU A 697 -34.08 -5.74 -18.58
C GLU A 697 -32.74 -5.63 -19.30
N GLU A 698 -32.65 -4.74 -20.29
CA GLU A 698 -31.38 -4.45 -20.94
C GLU A 698 -30.47 -3.71 -19.96
N PRO A 699 -29.17 -4.07 -19.85
CA PRO A 699 -28.24 -3.37 -18.98
C PRO A 699 -28.05 -1.92 -19.45
N GLU A 700 -27.43 -1.11 -18.59
CA GLU A 700 -27.12 0.28 -18.91
C GLU A 700 -26.31 0.37 -20.21
N LYS A 701 -26.63 1.37 -21.06
CA LYS A 701 -25.98 1.55 -22.37
C LYS A 701 -24.46 1.61 -22.27
N GLU A 702 -23.95 2.23 -21.21
CA GLU A 702 -22.51 2.31 -20.92
C GLU A 702 -21.89 0.90 -20.79
N ALA A 703 -22.55 0.00 -20.07
CA ALA A 703 -22.07 -1.37 -19.88
C ALA A 703 -22.08 -2.19 -21.19
N LEU A 704 -23.08 -1.96 -22.06
CA LEU A 704 -23.14 -2.57 -23.38
C LEU A 704 -22.04 -2.05 -24.30
N ASN A 705 -21.84 -0.73 -24.33
CA ASN A 705 -20.79 -0.11 -25.15
C ASN A 705 -19.41 -0.59 -24.70
N LEU A 706 -19.17 -0.68 -23.40
CA LEU A 706 -17.94 -1.22 -22.84
C LEU A 706 -17.70 -2.66 -23.29
N PHE A 707 -18.73 -3.50 -23.28
CA PHE A 707 -18.58 -4.87 -23.76
C PHE A 707 -18.41 -4.97 -25.29
N ASP A 708 -19.13 -4.15 -26.06
CA ASP A 708 -18.95 -4.07 -27.51
C ASP A 708 -17.52 -3.61 -27.87
N ASN A 709 -16.91 -2.71 -27.07
CA ASN A 709 -15.50 -2.32 -27.20
C ASN A 709 -14.56 -3.51 -26.96
N LEU A 710 -14.79 -4.32 -25.92
CA LEU A 710 -14.03 -5.55 -25.70
C LEU A 710 -14.14 -6.50 -26.90
N LEU A 711 -15.35 -6.70 -27.44
CA LEU A 711 -15.56 -7.54 -28.63
C LEU A 711 -14.83 -7.00 -29.86
N ARG A 712 -14.83 -5.68 -30.07
CA ARG A 712 -14.04 -5.04 -31.15
C ARG A 712 -12.56 -5.35 -30.99
N ARG A 713 -12.01 -5.28 -29.77
CA ARG A 713 -10.59 -5.60 -29.52
C ARG A 713 -10.27 -7.07 -29.78
N ILE A 714 -11.15 -7.98 -29.37
CA ILE A 714 -11.04 -9.40 -29.70
C ILE A 714 -11.03 -9.61 -31.23
N ILE A 715 -11.90 -8.95 -31.99
CA ILE A 715 -11.95 -9.08 -33.45
C ILE A 715 -10.67 -8.55 -34.11
N LEU A 716 -10.08 -7.48 -33.57
CA LEU A 716 -8.87 -6.87 -34.10
C LEU A 716 -7.62 -7.71 -33.82
N ILE A 717 -7.50 -8.27 -32.62
CA ILE A 717 -6.29 -8.97 -32.17
C ILE A 717 -6.31 -10.47 -32.50
N ALA A 718 -7.47 -11.13 -32.37
CA ALA A 718 -7.59 -12.56 -32.62
C ALA A 718 -7.51 -12.89 -34.12
N SER A 719 -6.78 -13.94 -34.47
CA SER A 719 -6.80 -14.52 -35.82
C SER A 719 -8.19 -15.04 -36.19
N ARG A 720 -8.48 -15.15 -37.49
CA ARG A 720 -9.76 -15.72 -37.98
C ARG A 720 -10.02 -17.13 -37.46
N SER A 721 -8.97 -17.94 -37.26
CA SER A 721 -9.08 -19.28 -36.67
C SER A 721 -9.52 -19.21 -35.20
N GLN A 722 -8.88 -18.33 -34.41
CA GLN A 722 -9.25 -18.12 -32.99
C GLN A 722 -10.68 -17.58 -32.85
N GLN A 723 -11.06 -16.58 -33.66
CA GLN A 723 -12.43 -16.04 -33.67
C GLN A 723 -13.47 -17.14 -33.96
N ARG A 724 -13.14 -18.06 -34.88
CA ARG A 724 -14.00 -19.19 -35.23
C ARG A 724 -14.14 -20.16 -34.06
N GLN A 725 -13.04 -20.57 -33.43
CA GLN A 725 -13.06 -21.49 -32.29
C GLN A 725 -13.83 -20.91 -31.10
N ILE A 726 -13.65 -19.63 -30.78
CA ILE A 726 -14.43 -18.93 -29.74
C ILE A 726 -15.92 -18.98 -30.06
N THR A 727 -16.30 -18.74 -31.33
CA THR A 727 -17.71 -18.78 -31.76
C THR A 727 -18.29 -20.20 -31.76
N GLU A 728 -17.47 -21.21 -32.08
CA GLU A 728 -17.83 -22.63 -31.99
C GLU A 728 -18.10 -23.01 -30.54
N ARG A 729 -17.24 -22.60 -29.59
CA ARG A 729 -17.46 -22.81 -28.16
C ARG A 729 -18.76 -22.17 -27.65
N TRP A 730 -19.09 -20.96 -28.11
CA TRP A 730 -20.39 -20.33 -27.79
C TRP A 730 -21.58 -21.11 -28.37
N THR A 731 -21.39 -21.87 -29.45
CA THR A 731 -22.43 -22.75 -29.99
C THR A 731 -22.63 -23.96 -29.09
N GLU A 732 -21.55 -24.59 -28.65
CA GLU A 732 -21.59 -25.71 -27.71
C GLU A 732 -22.24 -25.30 -26.38
N LEU A 733 -21.80 -24.19 -25.78
CA LEU A 733 -22.38 -23.65 -24.55
C LEU A 733 -23.88 -23.35 -24.69
N THR A 734 -24.34 -22.95 -25.89
CA THR A 734 -25.77 -22.71 -26.14
C THR A 734 -26.59 -24.01 -26.06
N GLU A 735 -26.02 -25.13 -26.47
CA GLU A 735 -26.65 -26.45 -26.37
C GLU A 735 -26.47 -27.05 -24.96
N GLU A 736 -25.31 -26.89 -24.32
CA GLU A 736 -25.12 -27.28 -22.92
C GLU A 736 -26.13 -26.60 -21.99
N TYR A 737 -26.40 -25.30 -22.20
CA TYR A 737 -27.42 -24.57 -21.44
C TYR A 737 -28.84 -25.03 -21.76
N LEU A 738 -29.12 -25.51 -22.98
CA LEU A 738 -30.39 -26.15 -23.28
C LEU A 738 -30.52 -27.45 -22.48
N ASP A 739 -29.54 -28.33 -22.56
CA ASP A 739 -29.56 -29.63 -21.91
C ASP A 739 -29.69 -29.49 -20.38
N LYS A 740 -28.91 -28.59 -19.78
CA LYS A 740 -29.04 -28.24 -18.35
C LYS A 740 -30.44 -27.72 -18.01
N SER A 741 -31.03 -26.86 -18.86
CA SER A 741 -32.39 -26.36 -18.61
C SER A 741 -33.46 -27.47 -18.64
N VAL A 742 -33.31 -28.47 -19.50
CA VAL A 742 -34.19 -29.65 -19.56
C VAL A 742 -33.97 -30.53 -18.32
N GLN A 743 -32.73 -30.79 -17.95
CA GLN A 743 -32.40 -31.56 -16.74
C GLN A 743 -32.96 -30.91 -15.46
N TYR A 744 -32.90 -29.58 -15.35
CA TYR A 744 -33.47 -28.86 -14.21
C TYR A 744 -35.00 -28.77 -14.23
N GLU A 745 -35.61 -28.84 -15.41
CA GLU A 745 -37.06 -29.04 -15.54
C GLU A 745 -37.48 -30.41 -14.99
N GLU A 746 -36.75 -31.47 -15.33
CA GLU A 746 -37.02 -32.84 -14.88
C GLU A 746 -36.81 -33.02 -13.36
N SER A 747 -35.82 -32.35 -12.79
CA SER A 747 -35.55 -32.37 -11.33
C SER A 747 -36.41 -31.37 -10.53
N GLY A 748 -37.25 -30.57 -11.19
CA GLY A 748 -38.15 -29.63 -10.55
C GLY A 748 -37.50 -28.33 -10.03
N ASN A 749 -36.22 -28.08 -10.31
CA ASN A 749 -35.54 -26.85 -9.92
C ASN A 749 -35.85 -25.70 -10.90
N LYS A 750 -36.95 -25.00 -10.64
CA LYS A 750 -37.44 -23.90 -11.48
C LYS A 750 -36.50 -22.69 -11.56
N GLU A 751 -35.67 -22.46 -10.54
CA GLU A 751 -34.76 -21.32 -10.51
C GLU A 751 -33.58 -21.55 -11.45
N LEU A 752 -32.89 -22.69 -11.29
CA LEU A 752 -31.79 -23.07 -12.19
C LEU A 752 -32.26 -23.24 -13.63
N LYS A 753 -33.46 -23.81 -13.86
CA LYS A 753 -34.06 -23.86 -15.20
C LYS A 753 -34.12 -22.46 -15.83
N LYS A 754 -34.66 -21.47 -15.11
CA LYS A 754 -34.77 -20.10 -15.61
C LYS A 754 -33.41 -19.48 -15.87
N GLU A 755 -32.45 -19.70 -14.97
CA GLU A 755 -31.07 -19.23 -15.13
C GLU A 755 -30.46 -19.72 -16.45
N PHE A 756 -30.50 -21.02 -16.72
CA PHE A 756 -29.93 -21.60 -17.95
C PHE A 756 -30.67 -21.16 -19.22
N ILE A 757 -31.99 -20.95 -19.16
CA ILE A 757 -32.74 -20.37 -20.28
C ILE A 757 -32.25 -18.94 -20.58
N ILE A 758 -32.02 -18.14 -19.55
CA ILE A 758 -31.52 -16.76 -19.71
C ILE A 758 -30.09 -16.78 -20.24
N ARG A 759 -29.19 -17.57 -19.65
CA ARG A 759 -27.80 -17.74 -20.15
C ARG A 759 -27.78 -18.10 -21.63
N ARG A 760 -28.64 -19.04 -22.06
CA ARG A 760 -28.79 -19.42 -23.46
C ARG A 760 -29.26 -18.26 -24.35
N LYS A 761 -30.24 -17.47 -23.90
CA LYS A 761 -30.74 -16.27 -24.61
C LYS A 761 -29.62 -15.24 -24.77
N LEU A 762 -28.89 -14.95 -23.70
CA LEU A 762 -27.78 -13.99 -23.70
C LEU A 762 -26.65 -14.44 -24.62
N LEU A 763 -26.29 -15.72 -24.62
CA LEU A 763 -25.24 -16.23 -25.49
C LEU A 763 -25.59 -16.13 -26.98
N ARG A 764 -26.88 -16.29 -27.34
CA ARG A 764 -27.34 -16.03 -28.71
C ARG A 764 -27.22 -14.56 -29.09
N GLU A 765 -27.50 -13.65 -28.16
CA GLU A 765 -27.34 -12.21 -28.37
C GLU A 765 -25.85 -11.83 -28.50
N LEU A 766 -24.98 -12.38 -27.66
CA LEU A 766 -23.51 -12.23 -27.76
C LEU A 766 -23.02 -12.61 -29.16
N LYS A 767 -23.41 -13.79 -29.65
CA LYS A 767 -23.05 -14.27 -30.99
C LYS A 767 -23.55 -13.34 -32.10
N LYS A 768 -24.76 -12.82 -31.96
CA LYS A 768 -25.35 -11.89 -32.94
C LYS A 768 -24.57 -10.57 -32.97
N ARG A 769 -24.24 -10.02 -31.80
CA ARG A 769 -23.43 -8.79 -31.65
C ARG A 769 -22.04 -8.98 -32.23
N PHE A 770 -21.36 -10.05 -31.87
CA PHE A 770 -20.02 -10.35 -32.39
C PHE A 770 -19.99 -10.43 -33.93
N LYS A 771 -20.99 -11.09 -34.55
CA LYS A 771 -21.11 -11.16 -36.02
C LYS A 771 -21.37 -9.79 -36.65
N ALA A 772 -22.21 -8.96 -36.05
CA ALA A 772 -22.46 -7.61 -36.55
C ALA A 772 -21.19 -6.76 -36.52
N LEU A 773 -20.44 -6.81 -35.41
CA LEU A 773 -19.16 -6.10 -35.27
C LEU A 773 -18.08 -6.62 -36.23
N GLN A 774 -18.07 -7.94 -36.52
CA GLN A 774 -17.17 -8.50 -37.53
C GLN A 774 -17.47 -7.98 -38.94
N GLN A 775 -18.73 -7.73 -39.28
CA GLN A 775 -19.15 -7.16 -40.56
C GLN A 775 -18.78 -5.68 -40.65
N GLU A 776 -19.04 -4.90 -39.60
CA GLU A 776 -18.65 -3.48 -39.52
C GLU A 776 -17.14 -3.28 -39.75
N ASN A 777 -16.30 -4.13 -39.15
CA ASN A 777 -14.85 -4.06 -39.29
C ASN A 777 -14.37 -4.50 -40.69
N LEU A 778 -15.11 -5.37 -41.38
CA LEU A 778 -14.85 -5.76 -42.77
C LEU A 778 -15.23 -4.65 -43.77
N GLU A 779 -16.18 -3.78 -43.42
CA GLU A 779 -16.62 -2.65 -44.25
C GLU A 779 -15.76 -1.39 -44.04
N SER A 780 -15.01 -1.33 -42.93
CA SER A 780 -14.15 -0.21 -42.55
C SER A 780 -12.68 -0.35 -42.99
N ASN A 781 -12.27 -1.55 -43.43
CA ASN A 781 -10.96 -1.87 -44.03
C ASN A 781 -11.13 -2.09 -45.54
#